data_AF-A0A4U0TNZ9-F1
#
_entry.id   AF-A0A4U0TNZ9-F1
#
_cell.length_a   1.000
_cell.length_b   1.000
_cell.length_c   1.000
_cell.angle_alpha   90.00
_cell.angle_beta   90.00
_cell.angle_gamma   90.00
#
_symmetry.space_group_name_H-M   'P 1'
#
loop_
_entity.id
_entity.type
_entity.pdbx_description
1 polymer ?
#
loop_
_entity_poly.entity_id
_entity_poly.type
_entity_poly.pdbx_seq_one_letter_code
_entity_poly.pdbx_strand_id
1 'polypeptide(L)'
;MTLTADDTQYHSISSSIDNEQHVRDKDSDYEADDLEPRVKLGDHSQVQVKRSWLRIVLFQTLSLLWTAPILALLILNLEKHIIGASAWCPEHNCWLHGYGTNTPVPVSRISKFDHENHDLLGALQFVAKALEIWFELIATALAYLVTMLLAGKKAGLPIGYLTRPTVLVIPALQWIETEKVSTGKFWYMNHADPPSPSGFASTDTFDCWTAHFTSYNYTCASYDWADKLDAWTSSFVASAIEHSYQAITWQDELSFTVNTTTSRSDSTKKKKKALTHNDPTTWVPSRQLVKDFYQDAGVVSYISRGYSNTELKNASCHKDLVTINITNEQYNSYRLYNKSLELELQRNGPILGTYPDTNLWSWSSDQTPAWWTTVIDSSRALQCFSGYKYASVDSISYTKCIQDGAGWGSNTKYTNFTIEGAYDLKKQAFEPNVKYEVFSSDQVAFIVNGGTLSGVPGDCIAPVKVSVTDTENITAVIAVDFVAYLAFTNYTLDPSVLTNPLRLVQTQTTPDHGAPVAINPAWTLAAWSVGEGGSVPARRTTATMLRRILLALNDLTTYYDFEFELNAVAQVTTFQSLSMIEYGTNASKARSPAKLDREFVHDPSHPVLTRNANIYVWAYGITTRTAYMGVVVTILGICVVLTQFVLGLVDRRRYRNPTQLLVAALEHAPDNEFNGKECEEAGMARVRFHVRDVHHTAGKFAFGRAGVGGTAK
;
A
#
# COMPACT_ATOMS: atom_id res chain seq x y z
N MET A 1 -21.78 20.67 -14.16
CA MET A 1 -21.41 20.71 -15.59
C MET A 1 -21.71 19.33 -16.14
N THR A 2 -22.91 19.17 -16.66
CA THR A 2 -23.57 17.91 -16.98
C THR A 2 -24.39 18.21 -18.23
N LEU A 3 -24.10 17.53 -19.34
CA LEU A 3 -24.87 17.68 -20.57
C LEU A 3 -25.68 16.42 -20.83
N THR A 4 -26.97 16.68 -21.00
CA THR A 4 -28.12 15.80 -21.21
C THR A 4 -28.21 15.33 -22.65
N ALA A 5 -28.82 14.15 -22.80
CA ALA A 5 -29.38 13.65 -24.05
C ALA A 5 -30.66 14.41 -24.42
N ASP A 6 -30.96 14.51 -25.70
CA ASP A 6 -32.33 14.76 -26.16
C ASP A 6 -32.63 14.05 -27.49
N ASP A 7 -33.85 13.52 -27.54
CA ASP A 7 -34.50 12.78 -28.61
C ASP A 7 -35.10 13.71 -29.69
N THR A 8 -35.45 13.16 -30.85
CA THR A 8 -36.70 13.47 -31.62
C THR A 8 -36.77 12.54 -32.86
N GLN A 9 -37.67 11.54 -32.85
CA GLN A 9 -38.99 11.48 -33.52
C GLN A 9 -39.00 11.65 -35.05
N TYR A 10 -39.62 10.69 -35.77
CA TYR A 10 -40.71 10.97 -36.72
C TYR A 10 -41.53 9.71 -37.06
N HIS A 11 -42.81 9.98 -37.35
CA HIS A 11 -43.98 9.10 -37.40
C HIS A 11 -44.16 8.23 -38.66
N SER A 12 -44.99 7.22 -38.45
CA SER A 12 -45.70 6.26 -39.32
C SER A 12 -46.45 6.80 -40.54
N ILE A 13 -46.62 5.96 -41.57
CA ILE A 13 -47.83 5.93 -42.42
C ILE A 13 -48.35 4.49 -42.53
N SER A 14 -49.65 4.35 -42.30
CA SER A 14 -50.46 3.15 -42.40
C SER A 14 -51.09 3.01 -43.80
N SER A 15 -51.49 1.79 -44.15
CA SER A 15 -52.80 1.58 -44.80
C SER A 15 -53.28 0.15 -44.54
N SER A 16 -54.48 0.07 -43.99
CA SER A 16 -55.20 -1.12 -43.57
C SER A 16 -56.30 -1.48 -44.57
N ILE A 17 -56.49 -2.80 -44.75
CA ILE A 17 -57.77 -3.53 -44.82
C ILE A 17 -58.68 -3.27 -46.04
N ASP A 18 -58.98 -4.33 -46.81
CA ASP A 18 -60.34 -4.89 -46.81
C ASP A 18 -60.44 -6.29 -47.48
N ASN A 19 -61.49 -6.99 -47.06
CA ASN A 19 -61.84 -8.40 -47.27
C ASN A 19 -62.11 -8.79 -48.73
N GLU A 20 -61.97 -10.08 -49.05
CA GLU A 20 -63.09 -10.87 -49.59
C GLU A 20 -62.81 -12.38 -49.60
N GLN A 21 -63.92 -13.12 -49.62
CA GLN A 21 -64.08 -14.48 -49.17
C GLN A 21 -64.44 -15.36 -50.37
N HIS A 22 -63.95 -16.60 -50.38
CA HIS A 22 -64.59 -17.79 -50.97
C HIS A 22 -64.67 -17.92 -52.51
N VAL A 23 -64.04 -18.95 -53.10
CA VAL A 23 -64.62 -19.86 -54.13
C VAL A 23 -63.80 -21.17 -54.20
N ARG A 24 -64.54 -22.27 -54.43
CA ARG A 24 -64.22 -23.70 -54.57
C ARG A 24 -63.40 -24.11 -55.82
N ASP A 25 -62.78 -25.29 -55.68
CA ASP A 25 -62.56 -26.41 -56.64
C ASP A 25 -62.19 -26.11 -58.10
N LYS A 26 -61.07 -26.68 -58.58
CA LYS A 26 -61.05 -27.93 -59.39
C LYS A 26 -59.68 -28.22 -60.00
N ASP A 27 -59.38 -29.51 -60.06
CA ASP A 27 -58.32 -30.16 -60.83
C ASP A 27 -58.34 -29.75 -62.32
N SER A 28 -57.15 -29.62 -62.93
CA SER A 28 -56.89 -30.15 -64.26
C SER A 28 -55.38 -30.21 -64.53
N ASP A 29 -54.91 -31.43 -64.77
CA ASP A 29 -53.65 -31.74 -65.44
C ASP A 29 -53.59 -31.06 -66.81
N TYR A 30 -52.46 -30.44 -67.16
CA TYR A 30 -51.98 -30.41 -68.55
C TYR A 30 -50.44 -30.31 -68.60
N GLU A 31 -49.93 -31.14 -69.49
CA GLU A 31 -48.56 -31.54 -69.78
C GLU A 31 -47.92 -30.64 -70.85
N ALA A 32 -46.57 -30.59 -70.83
CA ALA A 32 -45.64 -30.15 -71.88
C ALA A 32 -45.65 -28.65 -72.31
N ASP A 33 -44.49 -27.98 -72.29
CA ASP A 33 -43.48 -28.21 -73.32
C ASP A 33 -42.12 -27.52 -73.03
N ASP A 34 -41.12 -28.16 -73.61
CA ASP A 34 -39.68 -27.98 -73.57
C ASP A 34 -39.18 -26.67 -74.20
N LEU A 35 -38.14 -26.01 -73.63
CA LEU A 35 -37.19 -25.13 -74.34
C LEU A 35 -36.10 -24.55 -73.39
N GLU A 36 -35.04 -25.32 -73.15
CA GLU A 36 -33.75 -24.78 -72.66
C GLU A 36 -33.00 -24.03 -73.80
N PRO A 37 -32.52 -22.79 -73.59
CA PRO A 37 -31.49 -22.21 -74.45
C PRO A 37 -30.09 -22.48 -73.87
N ARG A 38 -29.39 -23.48 -74.42
CA ARG A 38 -27.97 -23.70 -74.14
C ARG A 38 -27.11 -22.65 -74.85
N VAL A 39 -26.58 -21.69 -74.09
CA VAL A 39 -25.50 -20.80 -74.54
C VAL A 39 -24.16 -21.54 -74.42
N LYS A 40 -23.54 -21.89 -75.55
CA LYS A 40 -22.17 -22.41 -75.60
C LYS A 40 -21.18 -21.25 -75.53
N LEU A 41 -20.51 -21.07 -74.39
CA LEU A 41 -19.37 -20.18 -74.26
C LEU A 41 -18.09 -20.88 -74.71
N GLY A 42 -17.32 -20.22 -75.58
CA GLY A 42 -16.12 -20.76 -76.21
C GLY A 42 -14.94 -20.98 -75.26
N ASP A 43 -14.09 -21.91 -75.66
CA ASP A 43 -12.89 -22.41 -74.99
C ASP A 43 -11.87 -21.28 -74.72
N HIS A 44 -11.76 -20.84 -73.46
CA HIS A 44 -10.74 -19.87 -73.04
C HIS A 44 -9.44 -20.59 -72.68
N SER A 45 -8.42 -20.39 -73.51
CA SER A 45 -7.05 -20.88 -73.31
C SER A 45 -6.53 -20.55 -71.90
N GLN A 46 -6.15 -21.58 -71.15
CA GLN A 46 -5.62 -21.45 -69.79
C GLN A 46 -4.26 -20.75 -69.78
N VAL A 47 -4.22 -19.49 -69.36
CA VAL A 47 -2.95 -18.79 -69.07
C VAL A 47 -2.39 -19.34 -67.76
N GLN A 48 -1.48 -20.32 -67.86
CA GLN A 48 -0.80 -20.92 -66.72
C GLN A 48 0.47 -20.14 -66.38
N VAL A 49 0.39 -19.26 -65.38
CA VAL A 49 1.57 -18.55 -64.87
C VAL A 49 2.26 -19.42 -63.81
N LYS A 50 3.46 -19.92 -64.12
CA LYS A 50 4.29 -20.70 -63.19
C LYS A 50 4.89 -19.75 -62.15
N ARG A 51 4.54 -19.89 -60.87
CA ARG A 51 5.06 -19.03 -59.78
C ARG A 51 6.56 -19.32 -59.58
N SER A 52 7.38 -18.27 -59.48
CA SER A 52 8.80 -18.41 -59.16
C SER A 52 8.96 -18.99 -57.76
N TRP A 53 9.62 -20.15 -57.65
CA TRP A 53 9.88 -20.86 -56.40
C TRP A 53 10.59 -19.97 -55.37
N LEU A 54 11.49 -19.11 -55.84
CA LEU A 54 12.20 -18.15 -55.02
C LEU A 54 11.25 -17.18 -54.30
N ARG A 55 10.17 -16.75 -54.94
CA ARG A 55 9.16 -15.86 -54.32
C ARG A 55 8.36 -16.57 -53.23
N ILE A 56 8.13 -17.89 -53.37
CA ILE A 56 7.44 -18.69 -52.37
C ILE A 56 8.33 -18.85 -51.14
N VAL A 57 9.58 -19.27 -51.34
CA VAL A 57 10.55 -19.44 -50.24
C VAL A 57 10.74 -18.11 -49.50
N LEU A 58 10.93 -16.99 -50.22
CA LEU A 58 11.10 -15.67 -49.61
C LEU A 58 9.90 -15.24 -48.74
N PHE A 59 8.68 -15.44 -49.24
CA PHE A 59 7.46 -15.11 -48.49
C PHE A 59 7.29 -16.00 -47.24
N GLN A 60 7.65 -17.28 -47.34
CA GLN A 60 7.57 -18.22 -46.22
C GLN A 60 8.64 -17.96 -45.16
N THR A 61 9.87 -17.61 -45.57
CA THR A 61 10.92 -17.19 -44.62
C THR A 61 10.55 -15.89 -43.91
N LEU A 62 9.95 -14.93 -44.62
CA LEU A 62 9.41 -13.71 -44.01
C LEU A 62 8.26 -14.04 -43.04
N SER A 63 7.37 -14.98 -43.39
CA SER A 63 6.28 -15.38 -42.49
C SER A 63 6.81 -16.00 -41.20
N LEU A 64 7.84 -16.86 -41.27
CA LEU A 64 8.49 -17.40 -40.07
C LEU A 64 9.21 -16.32 -39.24
N LEU A 65 9.79 -15.30 -39.89
CA LEU A 65 10.52 -14.24 -39.19
C LEU A 65 9.63 -13.46 -38.22
N TRP A 66 8.31 -13.39 -38.47
CA TRP A 66 7.34 -12.80 -37.55
C TRP A 66 7.29 -13.51 -36.18
N THR A 67 7.62 -14.80 -36.11
CA THR A 67 7.59 -15.56 -34.84
C THR A 67 8.67 -15.12 -33.85
N ALA A 68 9.82 -14.61 -34.33
CA ALA A 68 10.95 -14.23 -33.49
C ALA A 68 10.61 -13.11 -32.48
N PRO A 69 10.09 -11.93 -32.89
CA PRO A 69 9.74 -10.87 -31.93
C PRO A 69 8.63 -11.29 -30.96
N ILE A 70 7.70 -12.14 -31.42
CA ILE A 70 6.58 -12.62 -30.61
C ILE A 70 7.04 -13.62 -29.53
N LEU A 71 7.97 -14.52 -29.88
CA LEU A 71 8.57 -15.45 -28.94
C LEU A 71 9.41 -14.71 -27.90
N ALA A 72 10.16 -13.68 -28.31
CA ALA A 72 10.91 -12.82 -27.40
C ALA A 72 9.99 -12.11 -26.39
N LEU A 73 8.86 -11.56 -26.84
CA LEU A 73 7.86 -10.96 -25.94
C LEU A 73 7.25 -11.99 -24.99
N LEU A 74 6.97 -13.20 -25.46
CA LEU A 74 6.45 -14.29 -24.63
C LEU A 74 7.43 -14.64 -23.51
N ILE A 75 8.73 -14.76 -23.83
CA ILE A 75 9.79 -15.06 -22.86
C ILE A 75 9.88 -13.94 -21.81
N LEU A 76 9.94 -12.68 -22.24
CA LEU A 76 10.02 -11.54 -21.34
C LEU A 76 8.80 -11.43 -20.40
N ASN A 77 7.61 -11.79 -20.90
CA ASN A 77 6.38 -11.79 -20.14
C ASN A 77 6.33 -12.95 -19.13
N LEU A 78 6.81 -14.14 -19.52
CA LEU A 78 6.96 -15.30 -18.64
C LEU A 78 7.97 -15.05 -17.51
N GLU A 79 9.06 -14.33 -17.80
CA GLU A 79 10.08 -13.95 -16.82
C GLU A 79 9.68 -12.78 -15.91
N LYS A 80 8.49 -12.17 -16.12
CA LYS A 80 8.04 -10.95 -15.43
C LYS A 80 9.09 -9.84 -15.49
N HIS A 81 9.70 -9.66 -16.65
CA HIS A 81 10.82 -8.75 -16.81
C HIS A 81 10.40 -7.30 -16.52
N ILE A 82 11.11 -6.64 -15.60
CA ILE A 82 10.91 -5.23 -15.26
C ILE A 82 11.79 -4.39 -16.19
N ILE A 83 11.15 -3.61 -17.06
CA ILE A 83 11.85 -2.71 -17.99
C ILE A 83 12.51 -1.57 -17.19
N GLY A 84 11.73 -0.99 -16.26
CA GLY A 84 12.15 0.10 -15.40
C GLY A 84 11.86 1.50 -15.96
N ALA A 85 12.16 2.53 -15.15
CA ALA A 85 11.96 3.96 -15.42
C ALA A 85 12.84 4.56 -16.53
N SER A 86 13.81 3.81 -17.05
CA SER A 86 14.87 4.31 -17.93
C SER A 86 15.05 3.37 -19.13
N ALA A 87 13.93 3.02 -19.79
CA ALA A 87 13.92 2.04 -20.86
C ALA A 87 14.71 2.51 -22.10
N TRP A 88 14.80 3.83 -22.30
CA TRP A 88 15.55 4.46 -23.37
C TRP A 88 16.47 5.55 -22.81
N CYS A 89 17.78 5.32 -22.84
CA CYS A 89 18.80 6.29 -22.41
C CYS A 89 20.00 6.22 -23.36
N PRO A 90 19.98 6.97 -24.46
CA PRO A 90 20.99 6.87 -25.51
C PRO A 90 22.40 7.31 -25.07
N GLU A 91 22.52 8.08 -23.98
CA GLU A 91 23.78 8.66 -23.49
C GLU A 91 24.39 7.93 -22.26
N HIS A 92 24.05 6.65 -22.04
CA HIS A 92 24.59 5.78 -20.96
C HIS A 92 24.36 6.22 -19.50
N ASN A 93 23.74 7.37 -19.23
CA ASN A 93 23.37 7.82 -17.89
C ASN A 93 21.92 7.44 -17.54
N CYS A 94 21.65 6.15 -17.32
CA CYS A 94 20.32 5.60 -16.97
C CYS A 94 19.89 5.82 -15.52
N TRP A 95 20.58 6.66 -14.76
CA TRP A 95 20.39 6.77 -13.31
C TRP A 95 19.48 7.96 -13.00
N LEU A 96 18.26 7.66 -12.53
CA LEU A 96 17.25 8.70 -12.28
C LEU A 96 17.68 9.68 -11.16
N HIS A 97 18.65 9.32 -10.32
CA HIS A 97 19.11 10.12 -9.16
C HIS A 97 17.95 10.62 -8.27
N GLY A 98 16.80 9.94 -8.29
CA GLY A 98 15.51 10.39 -7.74
C GLY A 98 15.48 10.60 -6.22
N TYR A 99 16.36 9.89 -5.51
CA TYR A 99 16.30 9.75 -4.05
C TYR A 99 17.54 10.35 -3.35
N GLY A 100 18.23 11.30 -3.98
CA GLY A 100 19.40 11.95 -3.41
C GLY A 100 19.06 12.78 -2.16
N THR A 101 19.80 12.57 -1.06
CA THR A 101 19.58 13.27 0.22
C THR A 101 19.92 14.77 0.19
N ASN A 102 20.84 15.19 -0.67
CA ASN A 102 21.45 16.54 -0.64
C ASN A 102 21.28 17.36 -1.92
N THR A 103 20.58 16.85 -2.92
CA THR A 103 20.40 17.55 -4.20
C THR A 103 18.95 17.45 -4.63
N PRO A 104 18.20 18.57 -4.73
CA PRO A 104 16.89 18.54 -5.35
C PRO A 104 17.07 18.02 -6.77
N VAL A 105 16.48 16.87 -7.04
CA VAL A 105 16.44 16.32 -8.40
C VAL A 105 15.64 17.32 -9.21
N PRO A 106 16.18 17.85 -10.33
CA PRO A 106 15.39 18.73 -11.17
C PRO A 106 14.15 17.94 -11.62
N VAL A 107 12.95 18.42 -11.29
CA VAL A 107 11.68 17.85 -11.80
C VAL A 107 11.75 17.70 -13.32
N SER A 108 12.50 18.58 -13.99
CA SER A 108 12.81 18.52 -15.42
C SER A 108 13.51 17.23 -15.88
N ARG A 109 14.30 16.57 -15.02
CA ARG A 109 14.98 15.31 -15.36
C ARG A 109 14.01 14.12 -15.27
N ILE A 110 13.15 14.07 -14.25
CA ILE A 110 12.10 13.05 -14.14
C ILE A 110 11.10 13.22 -15.29
N SER A 111 10.66 14.45 -15.57
CA SER A 111 9.76 14.73 -16.69
C SER A 111 10.41 14.44 -18.04
N LYS A 112 11.73 14.64 -18.19
CA LYS A 112 12.47 14.26 -19.40
C LYS A 112 12.47 12.74 -19.60
N PHE A 113 12.77 11.94 -18.56
CA PHE A 113 12.71 10.48 -18.67
C PHE A 113 11.29 9.97 -18.91
N ASP A 114 10.28 10.58 -18.27
CA ASP A 114 8.88 10.24 -18.53
C ASP A 114 8.50 10.55 -19.99
N HIS A 115 8.91 11.70 -20.52
CA HIS A 115 8.69 12.07 -21.93
C HIS A 115 9.41 11.12 -22.89
N GLU A 116 10.69 10.80 -22.65
CA GLU A 116 11.47 9.88 -23.48
C GLU A 116 10.90 8.44 -23.44
N ASN A 117 10.39 8.00 -22.28
CA ASN A 117 9.68 6.73 -22.17
C ASN A 117 8.34 6.74 -22.91
N HIS A 118 7.63 7.88 -22.91
CA HIS A 118 6.37 8.02 -23.64
C HIS A 118 6.61 8.01 -25.15
N ASP A 119 7.69 8.63 -25.63
CA ASP A 119 8.14 8.54 -27.02
C ASP A 119 8.53 7.10 -27.40
N LEU A 120 9.23 6.38 -26.52
CA LEU A 120 9.51 4.96 -26.70
C LEU A 120 8.22 4.14 -26.78
N LEU A 121 7.24 4.43 -25.92
CA LEU A 121 5.93 3.75 -25.95
C LEU A 121 5.22 4.02 -27.28
N GLY A 122 5.26 5.26 -27.77
CA GLY A 122 4.73 5.61 -29.10
C GLY A 122 5.46 4.86 -30.23
N ALA A 123 6.78 4.76 -30.17
CA ALA A 123 7.57 4.00 -31.14
C ALA A 123 7.25 2.48 -31.08
N LEU A 124 7.12 1.92 -29.87
CA LEU A 124 6.72 0.54 -29.67
C LEU A 124 5.30 0.26 -30.16
N GLN A 125 4.37 1.22 -30.01
CA GLN A 125 3.02 1.14 -30.59
C GLN A 125 3.05 1.12 -32.11
N PHE A 126 3.93 1.90 -32.74
CA PHE A 126 4.10 1.86 -34.19
C PHE A 126 4.64 0.50 -34.66
N VAL A 127 5.66 -0.03 -33.99
CA VAL A 127 6.21 -1.37 -34.28
C VAL A 127 5.14 -2.45 -34.05
N ALA A 128 4.37 -2.34 -32.97
CA ALA A 128 3.23 -3.21 -32.68
C ALA A 128 2.20 -3.19 -33.82
N LYS A 129 1.82 -2.01 -34.32
CA LYS A 129 0.88 -1.89 -35.44
C LYS A 129 1.44 -2.47 -36.73
N ALA A 130 2.74 -2.30 -36.99
CA ALA A 130 3.41 -2.92 -38.13
C ALA A 130 3.41 -4.45 -38.03
N LEU A 131 3.63 -5.00 -36.83
CA LEU A 131 3.54 -6.46 -36.57
C LEU A 131 2.11 -6.98 -36.71
N GLU A 132 1.10 -6.19 -36.34
CA GLU A 132 -0.32 -6.51 -36.54
C GLU A 132 -0.66 -6.61 -38.02
N ILE A 133 -0.30 -5.59 -38.81
CA ILE A 133 -0.51 -5.58 -40.27
C ILE A 133 0.24 -6.76 -40.93
N TRP A 134 1.46 -7.04 -40.49
CA TRP A 134 2.24 -8.18 -40.99
C TRP A 134 1.54 -9.51 -40.68
N PHE A 135 1.01 -9.67 -39.47
CA PHE A 135 0.25 -10.86 -39.10
C PHE A 135 -1.04 -11.01 -39.92
N GLU A 136 -1.79 -9.92 -40.14
CA GLU A 136 -3.00 -9.93 -40.97
C GLU A 136 -2.70 -10.39 -42.40
N LEU A 137 -1.56 -9.99 -42.97
CA LEU A 137 -1.12 -10.48 -44.28
C LEU A 137 -0.86 -11.98 -44.28
N ILE A 138 -0.22 -12.52 -43.23
CA ILE A 138 0.04 -13.96 -43.09
C ILE A 138 -1.28 -14.73 -42.91
N ALA A 139 -2.17 -14.24 -42.05
CA ALA A 139 -3.48 -14.84 -41.78
C ALA A 139 -4.38 -14.81 -43.02
N THR A 140 -4.38 -13.72 -43.77
CA THR A 140 -5.11 -13.60 -45.05
C THR A 140 -4.54 -14.56 -46.09
N ALA A 141 -3.23 -14.70 -46.16
CA ALA A 141 -2.59 -15.68 -47.03
C ALA A 141 -2.95 -17.13 -46.64
N LEU A 142 -3.11 -17.42 -45.35
CA LEU A 142 -3.60 -18.72 -44.87
C LEU A 142 -5.05 -18.96 -45.25
N ALA A 143 -5.92 -17.98 -45.01
CA ALA A 143 -7.33 -18.05 -45.41
C ALA A 143 -7.44 -18.30 -46.92
N TYR A 144 -6.61 -17.64 -47.72
CA TYR A 144 -6.54 -17.88 -49.16
C TYR A 144 -6.10 -19.31 -49.51
N LEU A 145 -5.03 -19.83 -48.92
CA LEU A 145 -4.58 -21.21 -49.17
C LEU A 145 -5.63 -22.24 -48.77
N VAL A 146 -6.24 -22.08 -47.59
CA VAL A 146 -7.33 -22.94 -47.12
C VAL A 146 -8.52 -22.88 -48.08
N THR A 147 -8.87 -21.68 -48.55
CA THR A 147 -9.97 -21.49 -49.51
C THR A 147 -9.67 -22.17 -50.85
N MET A 148 -8.44 -22.08 -51.36
CA MET A 148 -8.02 -22.79 -52.58
C MET A 148 -8.02 -24.31 -52.41
N LEU A 149 -7.61 -24.81 -51.24
CA LEU A 149 -7.66 -26.23 -50.91
C LEU A 149 -9.11 -26.75 -50.85
N LEU A 150 -10.02 -25.96 -50.28
CA LEU A 150 -11.46 -26.27 -50.22
C LEU A 150 -12.12 -26.17 -51.60
N ALA A 151 -11.78 -25.17 -52.40
CA ALA A 151 -12.23 -25.01 -53.79
C ALA A 151 -11.81 -26.18 -54.70
N GLY A 152 -10.77 -26.91 -54.32
CA GLY A 152 -10.35 -28.14 -55.00
C GLY A 152 -11.22 -29.37 -54.69
N LYS A 153 -12.15 -29.29 -53.73
CA LYS A 153 -13.13 -30.33 -53.40
C LYS A 153 -14.48 -29.96 -54.01
N LYS A 154 -15.24 -30.96 -54.46
CA LYS A 154 -16.51 -30.79 -55.22
C LYS A 154 -17.69 -30.12 -54.47
N ALA A 155 -17.50 -29.60 -53.25
CA ALA A 155 -18.58 -29.23 -52.33
C ALA A 155 -18.64 -27.73 -52.00
N GLY A 156 -18.37 -26.85 -52.97
CA GLY A 156 -18.58 -25.40 -52.82
C GLY A 156 -17.61 -24.65 -51.90
N LEU A 157 -17.69 -23.31 -51.94
CA LEU A 157 -16.69 -22.37 -51.40
C LEU A 157 -17.30 -21.55 -50.24
N PRO A 158 -16.89 -21.76 -48.97
CA PRO A 158 -17.45 -21.01 -47.84
C PRO A 158 -16.78 -19.63 -47.70
N ILE A 159 -17.42 -18.59 -48.22
CA ILE A 159 -16.95 -17.18 -48.23
C ILE A 159 -16.99 -16.50 -46.82
N GLY A 160 -17.51 -17.17 -45.79
CA GLY A 160 -17.78 -16.59 -44.47
C GLY A 160 -16.59 -16.39 -43.50
N TYR A 161 -15.35 -16.69 -43.89
CA TYR A 161 -14.21 -16.76 -42.96
C TYR A 161 -13.39 -15.47 -42.76
N LEU A 162 -13.77 -14.34 -43.37
CA LEU A 162 -12.88 -13.16 -43.53
C LEU A 162 -13.07 -11.97 -42.57
N THR A 163 -13.77 -12.09 -41.43
CA THR A 163 -14.04 -10.89 -40.59
C THR A 163 -13.94 -11.12 -39.07
N ARG A 164 -12.75 -10.95 -38.47
CA ARG A 164 -12.59 -10.65 -37.01
C ARG A 164 -11.31 -9.86 -36.68
N PRO A 165 -11.37 -8.87 -35.76
CA PRO A 165 -10.20 -8.13 -35.28
C PRO A 165 -9.49 -8.85 -34.10
N THR A 166 -8.21 -8.53 -33.89
CA THR A 166 -7.36 -9.03 -32.77
C THR A 166 -6.87 -7.90 -31.88
N VAL A 167 -6.56 -8.21 -30.61
CA VAL A 167 -6.10 -7.26 -29.58
C VAL A 167 -4.68 -7.62 -29.15
N LEU A 168 -3.80 -6.63 -29.08
CA LEU A 168 -2.38 -6.76 -28.70
C LEU A 168 -2.13 -6.31 -27.26
N VAL A 169 -1.20 -6.96 -26.56
CA VAL A 169 -0.79 -6.63 -25.18
C VAL A 169 0.46 -5.74 -25.19
N ILE A 170 0.37 -4.59 -24.53
CA ILE A 170 1.43 -3.56 -24.39
C ILE A 170 1.82 -3.50 -22.90
N PRO A 171 3.09 -3.27 -22.53
CA PRO A 171 3.47 -3.05 -21.13
C PRO A 171 2.68 -1.89 -20.54
N ALA A 172 2.29 -2.01 -19.28
CA ALA A 172 1.54 -0.99 -18.56
C ALA A 172 2.33 -0.53 -17.34
N LEU A 173 2.15 0.74 -17.00
CA LEU A 173 2.67 1.33 -15.80
C LEU A 173 1.80 0.88 -14.62
N GLN A 174 2.41 0.29 -13.59
CA GLN A 174 1.68 -0.25 -12.44
C GLN A 174 2.55 -0.26 -11.18
N TRP A 175 1.88 -0.23 -10.02
CA TRP A 175 2.49 -0.52 -8.74
C TRP A 175 2.68 -2.03 -8.57
N ILE A 176 3.89 -2.43 -8.20
CA ILE A 176 4.24 -3.81 -7.90
C ILE A 176 4.80 -3.87 -6.49
N GLU A 177 4.21 -4.70 -5.66
CA GLU A 177 4.77 -5.04 -4.36
C GLU A 177 5.94 -6.01 -4.56
N THR A 178 7.10 -5.66 -4.00
CA THR A 178 8.29 -6.51 -4.04
C THR A 178 8.22 -7.62 -2.99
N GLU A 179 9.07 -8.64 -3.16
CA GLU A 179 9.11 -9.78 -2.25
C GLU A 179 9.42 -9.34 -0.81
N LYS A 180 8.63 -9.85 0.15
CA LYS A 180 8.87 -9.61 1.57
C LYS A 180 10.15 -10.30 2.02
N VAL A 181 11.11 -9.52 2.48
CA VAL A 181 12.37 -9.98 3.05
C VAL A 181 12.23 -10.01 4.57
N SER A 182 12.53 -11.14 5.20
CA SER A 182 12.55 -11.21 6.66
C SER A 182 13.74 -10.43 7.22
N THR A 183 13.48 -9.56 8.19
CA THR A 183 14.52 -8.80 8.92
C THR A 183 14.84 -9.43 10.29
N GLY A 184 14.12 -10.49 10.66
CA GLY A 184 14.28 -11.24 11.90
C GLY A 184 12.93 -11.67 12.48
N LYS A 185 12.95 -12.55 13.48
CA LYS A 185 11.77 -12.85 14.30
C LYS A 185 11.79 -11.95 15.53
N PHE A 186 10.71 -11.24 15.81
CA PHE A 186 10.60 -10.46 17.05
C PHE A 186 10.85 -11.38 18.25
N TRP A 187 11.73 -10.96 19.15
CA TRP A 187 12.11 -11.76 20.33
C TRP A 187 11.58 -11.16 21.62
N TYR A 188 11.82 -9.87 21.83
CA TYR A 188 11.36 -9.15 23.02
C TYR A 188 11.34 -7.64 22.76
N MET A 189 10.62 -6.93 23.62
CA MET A 189 10.69 -5.47 23.76
C MET A 189 11.29 -5.19 25.13
N ASN A 190 12.33 -4.35 25.22
CA ASN A 190 13.04 -4.03 26.46
C ASN A 190 12.25 -3.04 27.34
N HIS A 191 10.98 -3.33 27.62
CA HIS A 191 10.09 -2.40 28.32
C HIS A 191 10.26 -2.44 29.85
N ALA A 192 10.51 -3.64 30.42
CA ALA A 192 10.56 -3.85 31.87
C ALA A 192 11.94 -3.59 32.49
N ASP A 193 13.00 -3.63 31.69
CA ASP A 193 14.37 -3.37 32.10
C ASP A 193 14.83 -1.97 31.66
N PRO A 194 15.87 -1.40 32.28
CA PRO A 194 16.39 -0.10 31.86
C PRO A 194 16.99 -0.16 30.44
N PRO A 195 17.18 1.00 29.79
CA PRO A 195 17.91 1.10 28.51
C PRO A 195 19.21 0.28 28.52
N SER A 196 19.39 -0.61 27.55
CA SER A 196 20.53 -1.53 27.52
C SER A 196 21.83 -0.80 27.17
N PRO A 197 22.95 -1.12 27.85
CA PRO A 197 24.26 -0.53 27.57
C PRO A 197 24.91 -1.04 26.26
N SER A 198 24.31 -2.02 25.60
CA SER A 198 24.77 -2.59 24.33
C SER A 198 23.68 -2.65 23.27
N GLY A 199 22.54 -1.98 23.51
CA GLY A 199 21.38 -1.99 22.64
C GLY A 199 21.26 -0.75 21.76
N PHE A 200 20.11 -0.64 21.09
CA PHE A 200 19.77 0.51 20.24
C PHE A 200 19.95 1.82 21.00
N ALA A 201 19.46 1.89 22.24
CA ALA A 201 19.52 3.11 23.05
C ALA A 201 20.96 3.64 23.20
N SER A 202 21.94 2.75 23.44
CA SER A 202 23.36 3.13 23.55
C SER A 202 23.98 3.58 22.23
N THR A 203 23.52 3.04 21.10
CA THR A 203 24.02 3.39 19.76
C THR A 203 23.30 4.58 19.13
N ASP A 204 22.22 5.06 19.75
CA ASP A 204 21.45 6.21 19.26
C ASP A 204 21.99 7.55 19.74
N THR A 205 22.83 7.52 20.77
CA THR A 205 23.37 8.70 21.43
C THR A 205 24.82 8.93 21.06
N PHE A 206 25.18 10.17 20.81
CA PHE A 206 26.55 10.62 20.63
C PHE A 206 27.27 10.67 21.99
N ASP A 207 28.50 10.17 22.07
CA ASP A 207 29.36 10.21 23.26
C ASP A 207 28.84 9.55 24.55
N CYS A 208 27.78 8.74 24.51
CA CYS A 208 27.39 7.92 25.65
C CYS A 208 28.11 6.56 25.66
N TRP A 209 28.72 6.23 26.79
CA TRP A 209 29.48 4.99 26.97
C TRP A 209 28.67 4.00 27.82
N THR A 210 28.99 2.71 27.73
CA THR A 210 28.36 1.63 28.52
C THR A 210 28.27 1.97 30.02
N ALA A 211 29.29 2.63 30.58
CA ALA A 211 29.33 3.03 31.99
C ALA A 211 28.14 3.94 32.40
N HIS A 212 27.75 4.88 31.54
CA HIS A 212 26.64 5.80 31.77
C HIS A 212 25.30 5.07 31.89
N PHE A 213 25.06 4.10 31.00
CA PHE A 213 23.86 3.27 31.02
C PHE A 213 23.81 2.36 32.25
N THR A 214 24.96 1.78 32.65
CA THR A 214 25.02 0.93 33.86
C THR A 214 24.83 1.71 35.16
N SER A 215 25.13 3.01 35.16
CA SER A 215 24.94 3.89 36.32
C SER A 215 23.63 4.67 36.29
N TYR A 216 22.69 4.32 35.41
CA TYR A 216 21.42 5.05 35.23
C TYR A 216 21.61 6.56 35.01
N ASN A 217 22.68 6.94 34.32
CA ASN A 217 23.03 8.33 34.06
C ASN A 217 22.97 8.65 32.57
N TYR A 218 21.88 9.27 32.12
CA TYR A 218 21.62 9.56 30.70
C TYR A 218 21.97 11.00 30.29
N THR A 219 22.73 11.75 31.09
CA THR A 219 23.06 13.16 30.78
C THR A 219 23.89 13.35 29.51
N CYS A 220 24.67 12.34 29.13
CA CYS A 220 25.42 12.33 27.87
C CYS A 220 24.48 12.41 26.65
N ALA A 221 23.24 11.91 26.76
CA ALA A 221 22.26 11.87 25.68
C ALA A 221 21.50 13.20 25.48
N SER A 222 21.95 14.28 26.11
CA SER A 222 21.21 15.54 26.11
C SER A 222 20.99 16.13 24.71
N TYR A 223 21.99 16.03 23.84
CA TYR A 223 21.89 16.48 22.46
C TYR A 223 20.93 15.62 21.61
N ASP A 224 20.81 14.33 21.90
CA ASP A 224 20.04 13.41 21.07
C ASP A 224 18.62 13.17 21.57
N TRP A 225 18.40 13.15 22.89
CA TRP A 225 17.11 12.79 23.48
C TRP A 225 16.43 13.99 24.13
N ALA A 226 17.14 14.79 24.91
CA ALA A 226 16.56 15.96 25.58
C ALA A 226 16.13 17.04 24.57
N ASP A 227 16.96 17.34 23.58
CA ASP A 227 16.61 18.32 22.53
C ASP A 227 15.43 17.84 21.69
N LYS A 228 15.34 16.53 21.39
CA LYS A 228 14.19 15.94 20.70
C LYS A 228 12.91 16.00 21.55
N LEU A 229 13.01 15.80 22.87
CA LEU A 229 11.90 15.99 23.80
C LEU A 229 11.41 17.45 23.78
N ASP A 230 12.33 18.41 23.95
CA ASP A 230 12.01 19.84 23.99
C ASP A 230 11.37 20.32 22.68
N ALA A 231 11.89 19.87 21.55
CA ALA A 231 11.35 20.19 20.24
C ALA A 231 9.98 19.52 19.99
N TRP A 232 9.80 18.26 20.42
CA TRP A 232 8.53 17.57 20.28
C TRP A 232 7.45 18.21 21.15
N THR A 233 7.77 18.59 22.40
CA THR A 233 6.85 19.33 23.27
C THR A 233 6.45 20.65 22.62
N SER A 234 7.40 21.39 22.05
CA SER A 234 7.13 22.65 21.34
C SER A 234 6.25 22.46 20.11
N SER A 235 6.52 21.43 19.30
CA SER A 235 5.71 21.06 18.13
C SER A 235 4.29 20.69 18.54
N PHE A 236 4.12 19.97 19.64
CA PHE A 236 2.81 19.61 20.17
C PHE A 236 2.00 20.85 20.55
N VAL A 237 2.57 21.76 21.35
CA VAL A 237 1.90 23.01 21.75
C VAL A 237 1.49 23.83 20.51
N ALA A 238 2.39 23.99 19.53
CA ALA A 238 2.08 24.69 18.30
C ALA A 238 0.92 24.03 17.53
N SER A 239 0.96 22.70 17.37
CA SER A 239 -0.09 21.93 16.68
C SER A 239 -1.44 21.97 17.40
N ALA A 240 -1.43 22.04 18.73
CA ALA A 240 -2.63 22.09 19.55
C ALA A 240 -3.32 23.46 19.46
N ILE A 241 -2.54 24.55 19.41
CA ILE A 241 -3.05 25.91 19.14
C ILE A 241 -3.72 25.97 17.75
N GLU A 242 -3.16 25.24 16.77
CA GLU A 242 -3.75 25.11 15.42
C GLU A 242 -4.89 24.08 15.33
N HIS A 243 -5.26 23.44 16.45
CA HIS A 243 -6.30 22.41 16.54
C HIS A 243 -6.03 21.17 15.67
N SER A 244 -4.78 20.95 15.21
CA SER A 244 -4.40 19.78 14.42
C SER A 244 -3.99 18.60 15.30
N TYR A 245 -3.39 18.87 16.48
CA TYR A 245 -2.86 17.87 17.43
C TYR A 245 -1.89 16.86 16.81
N GLN A 246 -1.36 17.15 15.62
CA GLN A 246 -0.39 16.32 14.92
C GLN A 246 1.01 16.82 15.22
N ALA A 247 1.51 16.46 16.40
CA ALA A 247 2.87 16.76 16.79
C ALA A 247 3.86 15.91 15.98
N ILE A 248 4.87 16.55 15.40
CA ILE A 248 5.91 15.89 14.64
C ILE A 248 7.18 15.84 15.49
N THR A 249 7.82 14.68 15.53
CA THR A 249 9.19 14.52 16.00
C THR A 249 10.02 13.86 14.92
N TRP A 250 11.31 13.66 15.17
CA TRP A 250 12.22 13.05 14.21
C TRP A 250 13.16 12.06 14.87
N GLN A 251 13.62 11.10 14.09
CA GLN A 251 14.75 10.23 14.38
C GLN A 251 15.70 10.32 13.19
N ASP A 252 16.95 10.70 13.45
CA ASP A 252 17.91 11.06 12.41
C ASP A 252 17.31 12.14 11.46
N GLU A 253 17.23 11.87 10.16
CA GLU A 253 16.61 12.79 9.18
C GLU A 253 15.15 12.42 8.83
N LEU A 254 14.55 11.44 9.50
CA LEU A 254 13.18 11.02 9.24
C LEU A 254 12.24 11.56 10.31
N SER A 255 11.10 12.10 9.90
CA SER A 255 10.06 12.55 10.82
C SER A 255 9.01 11.46 11.03
N PHE A 256 8.33 11.49 12.17
CA PHE A 256 7.16 10.64 12.43
C PHE A 256 6.16 11.33 13.34
N THR A 257 4.91 10.90 13.26
CA THR A 257 3.80 11.35 14.10
C THR A 257 3.25 10.20 14.94
N VAL A 258 2.48 10.54 15.96
CA VAL A 258 1.68 9.58 16.72
C VAL A 258 0.27 9.54 16.17
N ASN A 259 -0.34 8.35 16.18
CA ASN A 259 -1.70 8.15 15.66
C ASN A 259 -2.61 7.62 16.75
N THR A 260 -3.81 8.17 16.88
CA THR A 260 -4.75 7.82 17.94
C THR A 260 -5.93 7.03 17.38
N THR A 261 -6.15 5.82 17.88
CA THR A 261 -7.34 5.02 17.60
C THR A 261 -8.44 5.36 18.57
N THR A 262 -9.56 5.85 18.05
CA THR A 262 -10.80 5.96 18.83
C THR A 262 -11.58 4.66 18.67
N SER A 263 -11.79 3.92 19.76
CA SER A 263 -12.66 2.74 19.72
C SER A 263 -14.09 3.22 19.45
N ARG A 264 -14.57 2.99 18.22
CA ARG A 264 -15.92 3.40 17.84
C ARG A 264 -16.89 2.46 18.55
N SER A 265 -17.56 3.00 19.58
CA SER A 265 -18.66 2.34 20.28
C SER A 265 -19.69 1.86 19.26
N ASP A 266 -19.64 0.56 18.94
CA ASP A 266 -20.65 -0.10 18.14
C ASP A 266 -21.88 -0.29 19.04
N SER A 267 -22.57 0.83 19.27
CA SER A 267 -23.72 1.00 20.17
C SER A 267 -24.92 0.09 19.82
N THR A 268 -24.80 -0.72 18.77
CA THR A 268 -25.82 -1.64 18.27
C THR A 268 -25.77 -3.03 18.90
N LYS A 269 -24.70 -3.43 19.60
CA LYS A 269 -24.64 -4.74 20.28
C LYS A 269 -24.84 -4.62 21.80
N LYS A 270 -26.09 -4.42 22.20
CA LYS A 270 -26.58 -4.61 23.59
C LYS A 270 -26.43 -6.08 24.02
N LYS A 271 -25.23 -6.55 24.37
CA LYS A 271 -25.07 -7.72 25.25
C LYS A 271 -23.92 -7.50 26.24
N LYS A 272 -24.34 -7.42 27.50
CA LYS A 272 -23.62 -7.34 28.77
C LYS A 272 -22.21 -7.96 28.81
N LYS A 273 -21.34 -7.27 29.57
CA LYS A 273 -20.09 -7.68 30.24
C LYS A 273 -18.79 -7.63 29.43
N ALA A 274 -18.24 -6.42 29.29
CA ALA A 274 -17.06 -5.97 30.02
C ALA A 274 -17.03 -4.44 29.95
N LEU A 275 -16.54 -3.78 30.98
CA LEU A 275 -16.25 -2.35 30.98
C LEU A 275 -15.03 -2.12 30.07
N THR A 276 -15.15 -2.36 28.76
CA THR A 276 -14.12 -1.97 27.80
C THR A 276 -14.27 -0.47 27.62
N HIS A 277 -13.52 0.28 28.42
CA HIS A 277 -13.39 1.72 28.28
C HIS A 277 -13.04 2.06 26.83
N ASN A 278 -13.82 2.95 26.20
CA ASN A 278 -13.58 3.43 24.84
C ASN A 278 -12.49 4.52 24.83
N ASP A 279 -11.46 4.38 25.65
CA ASP A 279 -10.45 5.41 25.80
C ASP A 279 -9.55 5.44 24.54
N PRO A 280 -9.30 6.63 23.96
CA PRO A 280 -8.51 6.74 22.74
C PRO A 280 -7.08 6.29 22.99
N THR A 281 -6.63 5.22 22.34
CA THR A 281 -5.24 4.75 22.47
C THR A 281 -4.37 5.46 21.46
N THR A 282 -3.32 6.14 21.92
CA THR A 282 -2.33 6.81 21.07
C THR A 282 -1.14 5.89 20.84
N TRP A 283 -0.87 5.59 19.59
CA TRP A 283 0.17 4.69 19.13
C TRP A 283 1.45 5.44 18.75
N VAL A 284 2.54 5.02 19.37
CA VAL A 284 3.86 5.65 19.32
C VAL A 284 4.81 4.78 18.50
N PRO A 285 5.29 5.26 17.35
CA PRO A 285 6.32 4.59 16.55
C PRO A 285 7.61 4.29 17.32
N SER A 286 8.23 3.14 17.01
CA SER A 286 9.57 2.80 17.51
C SER A 286 10.65 3.59 16.75
N ARG A 287 11.47 4.35 17.48
CA ARG A 287 12.63 5.07 16.92
C ARG A 287 13.67 4.13 16.32
N GLN A 288 13.85 2.94 16.90
CA GLN A 288 14.72 1.90 16.33
C GLN A 288 14.28 1.53 14.92
N LEU A 289 12.98 1.35 14.71
CA LEU A 289 12.43 1.03 13.39
C LEU A 289 12.52 2.22 12.41
N VAL A 290 12.30 3.44 12.89
CA VAL A 290 12.50 4.66 12.07
C VAL A 290 13.97 4.82 11.66
N LYS A 291 14.92 4.56 12.56
CA LYS A 291 16.36 4.56 12.22
C LYS A 291 16.69 3.51 11.17
N ASP A 292 16.09 2.33 11.25
CA ASP A 292 16.27 1.32 10.22
C ASP A 292 15.71 1.76 8.84
N PHE A 293 14.61 2.52 8.80
CA PHE A 293 14.13 3.13 7.56
C PHE A 293 15.11 4.16 7.01
N TYR A 294 15.76 4.93 7.87
CA TYR A 294 16.77 5.90 7.45
C TYR A 294 17.95 5.19 6.77
N GLN A 295 18.36 4.03 7.31
CA GLN A 295 19.35 3.16 6.65
C GLN A 295 18.85 2.63 5.31
N ASP A 296 17.60 2.17 5.22
CA ASP A 296 17.01 1.70 3.97
C ASP A 296 16.97 2.80 2.90
N ALA A 297 16.53 4.02 3.28
CA ALA A 297 16.49 5.18 2.41
C ALA A 297 17.90 5.57 1.93
N GLY A 298 18.90 5.50 2.80
CA GLY A 298 20.31 5.67 2.43
C GLY A 298 20.75 4.67 1.36
N VAL A 299 20.48 3.36 1.58
CA VAL A 299 20.82 2.29 0.61
C VAL A 299 20.15 2.55 -0.75
N VAL A 300 18.84 2.86 -0.75
CA VAL A 300 18.08 3.21 -1.96
C VAL A 300 18.70 4.41 -2.67
N SER A 301 19.07 5.45 -1.91
CA SER A 301 19.70 6.65 -2.45
C SER A 301 20.96 6.31 -3.23
N TYR A 302 21.91 5.59 -2.66
CA TYR A 302 23.14 5.21 -3.35
C TYR A 302 22.91 4.24 -4.52
N ILE A 303 21.99 3.29 -4.39
CA ILE A 303 21.66 2.37 -5.49
C ILE A 303 21.09 3.14 -6.68
N SER A 304 20.22 4.13 -6.45
CA SER A 304 19.66 4.98 -7.50
C SER A 304 20.71 5.83 -8.22
N ARG A 305 21.91 5.95 -7.65
CA ARG A 305 23.09 6.62 -8.23
C ARG A 305 24.02 5.64 -8.97
N GLY A 306 23.73 4.35 -8.94
CA GLY A 306 24.52 3.30 -9.59
C GLY A 306 25.70 2.75 -8.83
N TYR A 307 25.73 2.93 -7.51
CA TYR A 307 26.79 2.39 -6.67
C TYR A 307 26.66 0.87 -6.58
N SER A 308 27.78 0.18 -6.84
CA SER A 308 27.95 -1.23 -6.51
C SER A 308 28.07 -1.45 -5.00
N ASN A 309 27.92 -2.68 -4.52
CA ASN A 309 28.06 -2.98 -3.08
C ASN A 309 29.45 -2.57 -2.53
N THR A 310 30.51 -2.75 -3.30
CA THR A 310 31.87 -2.33 -2.92
C THR A 310 32.01 -0.81 -2.82
N GLU A 311 31.37 -0.07 -3.72
CA GLU A 311 31.40 1.40 -3.70
C GLU A 311 30.54 1.97 -2.58
N LEU A 312 29.40 1.34 -2.27
CA LEU A 312 28.55 1.67 -1.11
C LEU A 312 29.34 1.62 0.20
N LYS A 313 30.11 0.55 0.42
CA LYS A 313 30.96 0.39 1.62
C LYS A 313 32.06 1.45 1.71
N ASN A 314 32.60 1.88 0.57
CA ASN A 314 33.66 2.89 0.53
C ASN A 314 33.09 4.33 0.65
N ALA A 315 31.93 4.60 0.06
CA ALA A 315 31.26 5.90 0.10
C ALA A 315 30.76 6.23 1.51
N SER A 316 30.23 5.23 2.22
CA SER A 316 29.79 5.37 3.62
C SER A 316 30.95 5.66 4.59
N CYS A 317 32.20 5.44 4.18
CA CYS A 317 33.39 5.71 4.99
C CYS A 317 34.04 7.08 4.74
N HIS A 318 33.58 7.88 3.77
CA HIS A 318 34.32 9.07 3.33
C HIS A 318 33.55 10.40 3.33
N LYS A 319 32.21 10.43 3.33
CA LYS A 319 31.47 11.70 3.19
C LYS A 319 30.14 11.84 3.94
N ASP A 320 29.56 10.77 4.49
CA ASP A 320 28.22 10.82 5.08
C ASP A 320 28.24 10.34 6.55
N LEU A 321 27.35 10.89 7.39
CA LEU A 321 27.20 10.60 8.82
C LEU A 321 26.76 9.15 9.13
N VAL A 322 26.48 8.33 8.11
CA VAL A 322 25.90 6.98 8.26
C VAL A 322 26.79 5.92 7.63
N THR A 323 27.38 5.07 8.47
CA THR A 323 28.09 3.87 8.00
C THR A 323 27.08 2.81 7.54
N ILE A 324 26.84 2.71 6.24
CA ILE A 324 26.01 1.64 5.66
C ILE A 324 26.83 0.35 5.58
N ASN A 325 26.50 -0.61 6.44
CA ASN A 325 27.02 -1.97 6.37
C ASN A 325 25.97 -2.92 5.79
N ILE A 326 26.06 -3.20 4.49
CA ILE A 326 25.11 -4.06 3.78
C ILE A 326 25.77 -5.34 3.26
N THR A 327 25.08 -6.47 3.43
CA THR A 327 25.49 -7.77 2.87
C THR A 327 25.17 -7.86 1.37
N ASN A 328 25.84 -8.76 0.64
CA ASN A 328 25.53 -9.00 -0.78
C ASN A 328 24.07 -9.41 -0.99
N GLU A 329 23.52 -10.23 -0.09
CA GLU A 329 22.14 -10.70 -0.15
C GLU A 329 21.14 -9.54 0.04
N GLN A 330 21.36 -8.70 1.05
CA GLN A 330 20.56 -7.49 1.25
C GLN A 330 20.68 -6.56 0.04
N TYR A 331 21.88 -6.29 -0.47
CA TYR A 331 22.08 -5.45 -1.65
C TYR A 331 21.27 -5.96 -2.85
N ASN A 332 21.29 -7.28 -3.10
CA ASN A 332 20.50 -7.89 -4.18
C ASN A 332 19.00 -7.67 -4.01
N SER A 333 18.48 -7.63 -2.77
CA SER A 333 17.06 -7.32 -2.52
C SER A 333 16.70 -5.87 -2.90
N TYR A 334 17.58 -4.89 -2.61
CA TYR A 334 17.33 -3.49 -2.98
C TYR A 334 17.62 -3.17 -4.44
N ARG A 335 18.43 -3.97 -5.13
CA ARG A 335 18.80 -3.73 -6.54
C ARG A 335 17.57 -3.62 -7.45
N LEU A 336 16.46 -4.28 -7.09
CA LEU A 336 15.18 -4.19 -7.80
C LEU A 336 14.60 -2.76 -7.79
N TYR A 337 14.91 -1.96 -6.78
CA TYR A 337 14.39 -0.60 -6.61
C TYR A 337 15.10 0.41 -7.51
N ASN A 338 16.27 0.06 -8.04
CA ASN A 338 17.10 0.97 -8.85
C ASN A 338 16.38 1.57 -10.06
N LYS A 339 15.36 0.89 -10.59
CA LYS A 339 14.62 1.33 -11.78
C LYS A 339 13.19 1.75 -11.50
N SER A 340 12.82 2.05 -10.25
CA SER A 340 11.50 2.57 -9.92
C SER A 340 11.36 4.04 -10.31
N LEU A 341 10.18 4.42 -10.82
CA LEU A 341 9.79 5.82 -10.99
C LEU A 341 9.42 6.43 -9.64
N GLU A 342 8.63 5.68 -8.86
CA GLU A 342 8.24 5.99 -7.50
C GLU A 342 8.44 4.76 -6.61
N LEU A 343 8.70 4.99 -5.33
CA LEU A 343 9.03 3.95 -4.38
C LEU A 343 8.38 4.26 -3.04
N GLU A 344 7.70 3.29 -2.46
CA GLU A 344 7.25 3.33 -1.07
C GLU A 344 7.91 2.15 -0.34
N LEU A 345 8.84 2.44 0.57
CA LEU A 345 9.44 1.45 1.44
C LEU A 345 8.45 1.06 2.53
N GLN A 346 8.41 -0.23 2.86
CA GLN A 346 7.49 -0.77 3.86
C GLN A 346 8.24 -1.65 4.87
N ARG A 347 7.86 -1.54 6.14
CA ARG A 347 8.36 -2.41 7.22
C ARG A 347 7.23 -2.78 8.16
N ASN A 348 7.26 -4.02 8.64
CA ASN A 348 6.44 -4.45 9.77
C ASN A 348 7.28 -4.40 11.06
N GLY A 349 6.71 -3.87 12.14
CA GLY A 349 7.38 -3.88 13.43
C GLY A 349 6.53 -3.43 14.61
N PRO A 350 7.14 -3.40 15.81
CA PRO A 350 6.44 -3.12 17.04
C PRO A 350 6.06 -1.64 17.15
N ILE A 351 4.88 -1.40 17.72
CA ILE A 351 4.35 -0.08 18.05
C ILE A 351 3.81 -0.10 19.47
N LEU A 352 4.02 0.99 20.23
CA LEU A 352 3.57 1.09 21.62
C LEU A 352 2.36 2.01 21.74
N GLY A 353 1.25 1.49 22.23
CA GLY A 353 0.03 2.26 22.52
C GLY A 353 0.05 2.78 23.94
N THR A 354 -0.52 3.95 24.17
CA THR A 354 -0.72 4.50 25.51
C THR A 354 -1.94 5.41 25.57
N TYR A 355 -2.51 5.55 26.77
CA TYR A 355 -3.53 6.53 27.08
C TYR A 355 -3.13 7.25 28.36
N PRO A 356 -2.48 8.43 28.26
CA PRO A 356 -2.11 9.22 29.41
C PRO A 356 -3.31 9.99 29.97
N ASP A 357 -3.52 9.87 31.27
CA ASP A 357 -4.51 10.58 32.08
C ASP A 357 -3.79 11.55 33.01
N THR A 358 -4.26 12.79 33.10
CA THR A 358 -3.59 13.85 33.87
C THR A 358 -4.51 14.35 34.97
N ASN A 359 -4.06 14.22 36.21
CA ASN A 359 -4.76 14.70 37.39
C ASN A 359 -3.94 15.81 38.07
N LEU A 360 -4.63 16.85 38.55
CA LEU A 360 -4.01 18.00 39.18
C LEU A 360 -4.59 18.23 40.57
N TRP A 361 -3.72 18.52 41.52
CA TRP A 361 -4.10 18.92 42.87
C TRP A 361 -3.27 20.12 43.31
N SER A 362 -3.93 21.08 43.94
CA SER A 362 -3.30 22.13 44.72
C SER A 362 -3.97 22.18 46.08
N TRP A 363 -3.17 22.30 47.14
CA TRP A 363 -3.70 22.45 48.49
C TRP A 363 -2.78 23.35 49.33
N SER A 364 -3.41 24.05 50.27
CA SER A 364 -2.75 24.82 51.32
C SER A 364 -2.42 23.90 52.51
N SER A 365 -1.45 24.30 53.33
CA SER A 365 -0.93 23.49 54.44
C SER A 365 -1.95 23.11 55.52
N ASP A 366 -3.12 23.76 55.53
CA ASP A 366 -4.26 23.49 56.41
C ASP A 366 -5.23 22.41 55.88
N GLN A 367 -5.04 21.94 54.63
CA GLN A 367 -5.85 20.90 54.01
C GLN A 367 -5.15 19.53 54.04
N THR A 368 -5.94 18.45 54.08
CA THR A 368 -5.40 17.08 53.96
C THR A 368 -4.75 16.92 52.59
N PRO A 369 -3.50 16.43 52.52
CA PRO A 369 -2.83 16.26 51.24
C PRO A 369 -3.61 15.29 50.36
N ALA A 370 -3.72 15.63 49.07
CA ALA A 370 -4.44 14.81 48.12
C ALA A 370 -3.75 13.45 47.87
N TRP A 371 -2.52 13.27 48.33
CA TRP A 371 -1.76 12.03 48.24
C TRP A 371 -1.03 11.71 49.54
N TRP A 372 -0.76 10.43 49.79
CA TRP A 372 0.03 9.98 50.94
C TRP A 372 0.68 8.63 50.65
N THR A 373 1.74 8.32 51.40
CA THR A 373 2.41 7.02 51.39
C THR A 373 2.02 6.25 52.65
N THR A 374 1.52 5.03 52.48
CA THR A 374 1.25 4.10 53.58
C THR A 374 2.36 3.06 53.62
N VAL A 375 3.25 3.16 54.61
CA VAL A 375 4.32 2.18 54.79
C VAL A 375 3.73 0.91 55.42
N ILE A 376 3.88 -0.23 54.73
CA ILE A 376 3.45 -1.53 55.24
C ILE A 376 4.59 -2.17 56.04
N ASP A 377 5.80 -2.17 55.48
CA ASP A 377 7.04 -2.63 56.11
C ASP A 377 8.26 -1.93 55.51
N SER A 378 9.47 -2.38 55.87
CA SER A 378 10.74 -1.79 55.41
C SER A 378 10.97 -1.84 53.90
N SER A 379 10.22 -2.65 53.17
CA SER A 379 10.39 -2.91 51.74
C SER A 379 9.13 -2.65 50.91
N ARG A 380 7.97 -2.47 51.55
CA ARG A 380 6.67 -2.30 50.90
C ARG A 380 5.93 -1.09 51.45
N ALA A 381 5.50 -0.24 50.54
CA ALA A 381 4.61 0.87 50.76
C ALA A 381 3.51 0.93 49.70
N LEU A 382 2.46 1.69 49.97
CA LEU A 382 1.42 2.04 49.01
C LEU A 382 1.40 3.55 48.84
N GLN A 383 1.49 4.01 47.61
CA GLN A 383 1.34 5.41 47.27
C GLN A 383 -0.10 5.66 46.80
N CYS A 384 -0.86 6.45 47.55
CA CYS A 384 -2.28 6.69 47.32
C CYS A 384 -2.55 8.14 46.91
N PHE A 385 -3.49 8.32 45.99
CA PHE A 385 -3.93 9.60 45.42
C PHE A 385 -5.46 9.68 45.51
N SER A 386 -5.97 10.55 46.36
CA SER A 386 -7.40 10.83 46.52
C SER A 386 -7.92 11.81 45.47
N GLY A 387 -9.23 11.74 45.21
CA GLY A 387 -9.87 12.65 44.24
C GLY A 387 -9.48 12.36 42.79
N TYR A 388 -8.90 11.19 42.52
CA TYR A 388 -8.50 10.73 41.21
C TYR A 388 -9.73 10.53 40.33
N LYS A 389 -9.75 11.16 39.15
CA LYS A 389 -10.84 10.97 38.18
C LYS A 389 -10.35 10.01 37.11
N TYR A 390 -10.97 8.84 37.04
CA TYR A 390 -10.64 7.85 36.01
C TYR A 390 -11.48 8.13 34.77
N ALA A 391 -10.81 8.57 33.70
CA ALA A 391 -11.41 8.96 32.42
C ALA A 391 -12.39 10.16 32.50
N SER A 392 -12.53 10.88 31.38
CA SER A 392 -13.32 12.12 31.29
C SER A 392 -14.83 11.97 31.51
N VAL A 393 -15.34 10.74 31.67
CA VAL A 393 -16.78 10.44 31.55
C VAL A 393 -17.46 10.21 32.91
N ASP A 394 -16.73 9.83 33.95
CA ASP A 394 -17.32 9.53 35.25
C ASP A 394 -17.18 10.70 36.24
N SER A 395 -18.31 11.14 36.80
CA SER A 395 -18.35 12.09 37.92
C SER A 395 -17.87 11.50 39.26
N ILE A 396 -17.43 10.24 39.24
CA ILE A 396 -17.00 9.49 40.42
C ILE A 396 -15.51 9.74 40.63
N SER A 397 -15.18 10.26 41.80
CA SER A 397 -13.79 10.38 42.24
C SER A 397 -13.37 9.14 43.03
N TYR A 398 -12.18 8.65 42.73
CA TYR A 398 -11.56 7.49 43.34
C TYR A 398 -10.36 7.91 44.18
N THR A 399 -9.96 7.02 45.09
CA THR A 399 -8.63 6.96 45.64
C THR A 399 -7.87 5.88 44.87
N LYS A 400 -6.86 6.30 44.11
CA LYS A 400 -5.97 5.40 43.37
C LYS A 400 -4.76 5.08 44.24
N CYS A 401 -4.48 3.81 44.49
CA CYS A 401 -3.28 3.38 45.21
C CYS A 401 -2.41 2.48 44.33
N ILE A 402 -1.12 2.78 44.27
CA ILE A 402 -0.10 1.99 43.55
C ILE A 402 0.89 1.39 44.54
N GLN A 403 1.54 0.29 44.14
CA GLN A 403 2.60 -0.32 44.93
C GLN A 403 3.87 0.52 44.83
N ASP A 404 4.56 0.68 45.96
CA ASP A 404 5.84 1.36 46.06
C ASP A 404 6.81 0.54 46.93
N GLY A 405 8.08 0.46 46.53
CA GLY A 405 9.13 -0.29 47.22
C GLY A 405 9.49 -1.65 46.60
N ALA A 406 10.74 -2.06 46.83
CA ALA A 406 11.34 -3.26 46.21
C ALA A 406 10.81 -4.60 46.75
N GLY A 407 10.02 -4.60 47.83
CA GLY A 407 9.42 -5.80 48.42
C GLY A 407 8.17 -6.30 47.68
N TRP A 408 7.77 -5.63 46.59
CA TRP A 408 6.65 -6.03 45.73
C TRP A 408 7.14 -6.90 44.54
N GLY A 409 6.47 -6.80 43.39
CA GLY A 409 6.84 -7.53 42.18
C GLY A 409 8.04 -6.90 41.46
N SER A 410 8.59 -7.63 40.48
CA SER A 410 9.80 -7.24 39.77
C SER A 410 9.64 -5.98 38.90
N ASN A 411 8.41 -5.58 38.56
CA ASN A 411 8.17 -4.36 37.79
C ASN A 411 7.76 -3.17 38.67
N THR A 412 7.60 -3.38 39.98
CA THR A 412 7.40 -2.28 40.92
C THR A 412 8.72 -1.55 41.18
N LYS A 413 8.91 -0.42 40.52
CA LYS A 413 10.16 0.34 40.46
C LYS A 413 9.91 1.83 40.68
N TYR A 414 10.89 2.53 41.23
CA TYR A 414 10.85 3.95 41.52
C TYR A 414 12.13 4.62 41.03
N THR A 415 12.02 5.85 40.53
CA THR A 415 13.14 6.75 40.33
C THR A 415 12.69 8.19 40.50
N ASN A 416 13.65 9.10 40.68
CA ASN A 416 13.38 10.53 40.74
C ASN A 416 14.51 11.34 40.09
N PHE A 417 14.18 12.60 39.82
CA PHE A 417 15.15 13.66 39.52
C PHE A 417 14.52 15.01 39.88
N THR A 418 15.30 16.07 39.74
CA THR A 418 14.87 17.44 40.04
C THR A 418 14.94 18.32 38.80
N ILE A 419 14.02 19.27 38.67
CA ILE A 419 14.11 20.35 37.69
C ILE A 419 14.48 21.60 38.46
N GLU A 420 15.56 22.24 38.04
CA GLU A 420 16.09 23.43 38.70
C GLU A 420 15.14 24.61 38.60
N GLY A 421 15.02 25.40 39.67
CA GLY A 421 14.37 26.70 39.63
C GLY A 421 15.13 27.69 38.76
N ALA A 422 14.44 28.69 38.20
CA ALA A 422 15.09 29.84 37.57
C ALA A 422 14.91 31.10 38.42
N TYR A 423 15.77 32.07 38.15
CA TYR A 423 15.66 33.39 38.74
C TYR A 423 14.52 34.17 38.08
N ASP A 424 13.47 34.49 38.84
CA ASP A 424 12.39 35.36 38.40
C ASP A 424 12.83 36.82 38.55
N LEU A 425 13.04 37.49 37.42
CA LEU A 425 13.42 38.91 37.38
C LEU A 425 12.38 39.84 38.00
N LYS A 426 11.09 39.49 37.94
CA LYS A 426 9.99 40.30 38.49
C LYS A 426 9.91 40.18 40.01
N LYS A 427 10.05 38.95 40.52
CA LYS A 427 10.02 38.67 41.97
C LYS A 427 11.40 38.88 42.65
N GLN A 428 12.47 39.08 41.86
CA GLN A 428 13.86 39.16 42.33
C GLN A 428 14.26 37.97 43.23
N ALA A 429 13.73 36.79 42.94
CA ALA A 429 13.91 35.59 43.75
C ALA A 429 14.12 34.37 42.85
N PHE A 430 14.81 33.35 43.39
CA PHE A 430 14.84 32.03 42.75
C PHE A 430 13.53 31.31 43.03
N GLU A 431 12.93 30.80 41.96
CA GLU A 431 11.81 29.88 42.07
C GLU A 431 12.24 28.56 42.71
N PRO A 432 11.31 27.83 43.37
CA PRO A 432 11.63 26.54 43.94
C PRO A 432 11.95 25.49 42.86
N ASN A 433 12.79 24.53 43.22
CA ASN A 433 13.03 23.34 42.39
C ASN A 433 11.76 22.48 42.32
N VAL A 434 11.53 21.84 41.18
CA VAL A 434 10.42 20.89 41.00
C VAL A 434 10.96 19.48 41.17
N LYS A 435 10.36 18.70 42.07
CA LYS A 435 10.66 17.27 42.23
C LYS A 435 9.86 16.47 41.21
N TYR A 436 10.51 15.60 40.45
CA TYR A 436 9.88 14.71 39.48
C TYR A 436 10.06 13.26 39.93
N GLU A 437 8.95 12.56 40.16
CA GLU A 437 8.93 11.18 40.67
C GLU A 437 8.23 10.27 39.68
N VAL A 438 8.86 9.13 39.38
CA VAL A 438 8.34 8.18 38.39
C VAL A 438 8.20 6.83 39.06
N PHE A 439 6.97 6.31 39.02
CA PHE A 439 6.60 5.03 39.60
C PHE A 439 6.17 4.09 38.49
N SER A 440 6.63 2.85 38.57
CA SER A 440 6.08 1.72 37.84
C SER A 440 5.55 0.72 38.86
N SER A 441 4.37 0.16 38.62
CA SER A 441 3.68 -0.70 39.58
C SER A 441 3.00 -1.85 38.86
N ASP A 442 3.16 -3.07 39.37
CA ASP A 442 2.50 -4.27 38.83
C ASP A 442 0.99 -4.26 39.05
N GLN A 443 0.53 -3.58 40.09
CA GLN A 443 -0.89 -3.53 40.45
C GLN A 443 -1.32 -2.12 40.84
N VAL A 444 -2.60 -1.84 40.59
CA VAL A 444 -3.26 -0.61 40.99
C VAL A 444 -4.61 -0.96 41.60
N ALA A 445 -4.97 -0.27 42.68
CA ALA A 445 -6.30 -0.35 43.28
C ALA A 445 -7.03 0.98 43.09
N PHE A 446 -8.28 0.92 42.62
CA PHE A 446 -9.19 2.05 42.58
C PHE A 446 -10.27 1.86 43.63
N ILE A 447 -10.34 2.79 44.59
CA ILE A 447 -11.25 2.75 45.72
C ILE A 447 -12.22 3.91 45.55
N VAL A 448 -13.53 3.65 45.47
CA VAL A 448 -14.51 4.74 45.39
C VAL A 448 -14.40 5.61 46.65
N ASN A 449 -14.36 6.93 46.50
CA ASN A 449 -14.27 7.83 47.65
C ASN A 449 -15.42 7.56 48.65
N GLY A 450 -15.08 7.29 49.91
CA GLY A 450 -16.03 6.89 50.96
C GLY A 450 -16.31 5.39 51.07
N GLY A 451 -15.77 4.57 50.16
CA GLY A 451 -15.81 3.10 50.26
C GLY A 451 -14.78 2.56 51.24
N THR A 452 -15.15 1.53 52.01
CA THR A 452 -14.22 0.78 52.86
C THR A 452 -13.80 -0.52 52.16
N LEU A 453 -12.51 -0.81 52.13
CA LEU A 453 -11.99 -2.10 51.67
C LEU A 453 -12.19 -3.15 52.75
N SER A 454 -12.87 -4.25 52.40
CA SER A 454 -13.08 -5.38 53.31
C SER A 454 -11.72 -5.98 53.70
N GLY A 455 -11.32 -5.88 54.97
CA GLY A 455 -10.10 -6.50 55.49
C GLY A 455 -8.86 -5.59 55.56
N VAL A 456 -8.95 -4.32 55.17
CA VAL A 456 -7.91 -3.32 55.44
C VAL A 456 -8.41 -2.38 56.54
N PRO A 457 -7.68 -2.17 57.65
CA PRO A 457 -8.07 -1.21 58.67
C PRO A 457 -8.29 0.17 58.04
N GLY A 458 -9.41 0.83 58.36
CA GLY A 458 -9.75 2.15 57.79
C GLY A 458 -8.65 3.20 58.01
N ASP A 459 -7.89 3.07 59.10
CA ASP A 459 -6.77 3.95 59.45
C ASP A 459 -5.59 3.83 58.47
N CYS A 460 -5.47 2.71 57.73
CA CYS A 460 -4.42 2.51 56.73
C CYS A 460 -4.75 3.13 55.36
N ILE A 461 -6.02 3.47 55.10
CA ILE A 461 -6.49 4.05 53.83
C ILE A 461 -6.96 5.50 54.02
N ALA A 462 -7.13 5.96 55.26
CA ALA A 462 -7.42 7.36 55.52
C ALA A 462 -6.20 8.23 55.19
N PRO A 463 -6.38 9.38 54.52
CA PRO A 463 -5.30 10.34 54.36
C PRO A 463 -4.79 10.75 55.74
N VAL A 464 -3.49 10.56 55.98
CA VAL A 464 -2.86 11.00 57.23
C VAL A 464 -3.00 12.52 57.30
N LYS A 465 -3.57 13.03 58.40
CA LYS A 465 -3.58 14.47 58.68
C LYS A 465 -2.14 14.89 58.96
N VAL A 466 -1.45 15.40 57.96
CA VAL A 466 -0.13 16.00 58.14
C VAL A 466 -0.35 17.36 58.79
N SER A 467 0.03 17.48 60.07
CA SER A 467 0.08 18.78 60.75
C SER A 467 1.31 19.54 60.26
N VAL A 468 1.17 20.28 59.17
CA VAL A 468 2.22 21.19 58.69
C VAL A 468 2.10 22.50 59.46
N THR A 469 3.14 22.87 60.21
CA THR A 469 3.18 24.06 61.07
C THR A 469 3.49 25.37 60.33
N ASP A 470 3.68 25.34 59.00
CA ASP A 470 3.91 26.54 58.18
C ASP A 470 2.65 26.90 57.38
N THR A 471 2.02 28.01 57.74
CA THR A 471 0.74 28.49 57.18
C THR A 471 0.86 29.20 55.82
N GLU A 472 2.02 29.15 55.14
CA GLU A 472 2.26 29.94 53.92
C GLU A 472 2.70 29.15 52.68
N ASN A 473 2.95 27.84 52.77
CA ASN A 473 3.42 27.05 51.62
C ASN A 473 2.29 26.25 50.96
N ILE A 474 1.82 26.74 49.81
CA ILE A 474 0.95 25.96 48.90
C ILE A 474 1.82 24.89 48.23
N THR A 475 1.31 23.66 48.15
CA THR A 475 1.95 22.58 47.39
C THR A 475 1.09 22.24 46.18
N ALA A 476 1.68 22.30 44.99
CA ALA A 476 1.04 21.91 43.74
C ALA A 476 1.64 20.59 43.25
N VAL A 477 0.79 19.64 42.85
CA VAL A 477 1.20 18.33 42.32
C VAL A 477 0.42 18.02 41.05
N ILE A 478 1.15 17.56 40.04
CA ILE A 478 0.61 17.02 38.80
C ILE A 478 0.95 15.53 38.81
N ALA A 479 -0.06 14.66 38.66
CA ALA A 479 0.17 13.26 38.36
C ALA A 479 -0.25 12.96 36.93
N VAL A 480 0.65 12.30 36.21
CA VAL A 480 0.40 11.72 34.89
C VAL A 480 0.39 10.21 35.07
N ASP A 481 -0.74 9.60 34.78
CA ASP A 481 -0.93 8.15 34.74
C ASP A 481 -0.98 7.68 33.30
N PHE A 482 -0.49 6.49 33.00
CA PHE A 482 -0.75 5.87 31.71
C PHE A 482 -0.58 4.35 31.78
N VAL A 483 -1.25 3.66 30.87
CA VAL A 483 -1.05 2.24 30.60
C VAL A 483 -0.41 2.10 29.22
N ALA A 484 0.65 1.30 29.13
CA ALA A 484 1.32 1.01 27.86
C ALA A 484 0.89 -0.35 27.28
N TYR A 485 0.78 -0.41 25.96
CA TYR A 485 0.37 -1.59 25.20
C TYR A 485 1.38 -1.87 24.08
N LEU A 486 1.75 -3.13 23.88
CA LEU A 486 2.54 -3.58 22.74
C LEU A 486 1.64 -4.14 21.65
N ALA A 487 1.85 -3.69 20.43
CA ALA A 487 1.24 -4.26 19.23
C ALA A 487 2.21 -4.17 18.04
N PHE A 488 1.74 -4.53 16.84
CA PHE A 488 2.53 -4.52 15.60
C PHE A 488 1.75 -3.82 14.49
N THR A 489 2.45 -3.06 13.64
CA THR A 489 1.86 -2.37 12.50
C THR A 489 2.79 -2.35 11.29
N ASN A 490 2.24 -1.94 10.16
CA ASN A 490 2.99 -1.64 8.95
C ASN A 490 3.30 -0.15 8.90
N TYR A 491 4.59 0.13 8.75
CA TYR A 491 5.15 1.43 8.53
C TYR A 491 5.46 1.61 7.06
N THR A 492 5.28 2.83 6.55
CA THR A 492 5.66 3.20 5.19
C THR A 492 6.47 4.47 5.16
N LEU A 493 7.40 4.52 4.21
CA LEU A 493 8.22 5.68 3.92
C LEU A 493 8.32 5.83 2.40
N ASP A 494 7.88 6.97 1.89
CA ASP A 494 8.33 7.44 0.59
C ASP A 494 9.67 8.18 0.77
N PRO A 495 10.79 7.66 0.23
CA PRO A 495 12.11 8.28 0.40
C PRO A 495 12.35 9.46 -0.54
N SER A 496 11.42 9.77 -1.46
CA SER A 496 11.54 10.91 -2.36
C SER A 496 11.26 12.23 -1.64
N VAL A 497 12.22 13.14 -1.69
CA VAL A 497 12.08 14.50 -1.13
C VAL A 497 11.04 15.36 -1.87
N LEU A 498 10.62 14.95 -3.07
CA LEU A 498 9.63 15.69 -3.87
C LEU A 498 8.20 15.41 -3.42
N THR A 499 7.91 14.14 -3.15
CA THR A 499 6.58 13.64 -2.79
C THR A 499 6.42 13.54 -1.27
N ASN A 500 7.51 13.38 -0.53
CA ASN A 500 7.58 13.39 0.93
C ASN A 500 8.62 14.40 1.44
N PRO A 501 8.36 15.71 1.34
CA PRO A 501 9.31 16.75 1.74
C PRO A 501 9.64 16.73 3.24
N LEU A 502 8.71 16.25 4.07
CA LEU A 502 8.91 16.09 5.51
C LEU A 502 9.67 14.80 5.87
N ARG A 503 9.93 13.92 4.90
CA ARG A 503 10.49 12.58 5.13
C ARG A 503 9.73 11.84 6.23
N LEU A 504 8.41 11.97 6.19
CA LEU A 504 7.49 11.45 7.17
C LEU A 504 7.35 9.95 7.00
N VAL A 505 7.62 9.20 8.08
CA VAL A 505 7.26 7.80 8.22
C VAL A 505 5.81 7.73 8.70
N GLN A 506 4.99 7.00 7.95
CA GLN A 506 3.56 6.83 8.23
C GLN A 506 3.29 5.44 8.82
N THR A 507 2.29 5.35 9.68
CA THR A 507 1.73 4.06 10.12
C THR A 507 0.40 3.84 9.41
N GLN A 508 0.30 2.79 8.59
CA GLN A 508 -0.87 2.59 7.72
C GLN A 508 -2.13 2.16 8.48
N THR A 509 -1.97 1.24 9.43
CA THR A 509 -3.09 0.66 10.18
C THR A 509 -2.71 0.53 11.65
N THR A 510 -3.26 1.41 12.48
CA THR A 510 -3.08 1.33 13.92
C THR A 510 -3.89 0.17 14.49
N PRO A 511 -3.31 -0.65 15.38
CA PRO A 511 -4.03 -1.77 16.00
C PRO A 511 -5.22 -1.31 16.86
N ASP A 512 -6.26 -2.14 16.95
CA ASP A 512 -7.39 -1.87 17.85
C ASP A 512 -7.04 -2.16 19.31
N HIS A 513 -6.16 -3.14 19.54
CA HIS A 513 -5.76 -3.63 20.86
C HIS A 513 -4.27 -4.01 20.88
N GLY A 514 -3.65 -3.92 22.06
CA GLY A 514 -2.29 -4.40 22.31
C GLY A 514 -2.20 -5.14 23.65
N ALA A 515 -1.09 -5.87 23.84
CA ALA A 515 -0.80 -6.55 25.09
C ALA A 515 -0.25 -5.54 26.12
N PRO A 516 -0.78 -5.46 27.35
CA PRO A 516 -0.28 -4.52 28.35
C PRO A 516 1.16 -4.85 28.72
N VAL A 517 1.99 -3.82 28.86
CA VAL A 517 3.42 -3.95 29.20
C VAL A 517 3.79 -2.98 30.33
N ALA A 518 4.60 -3.47 31.27
CA ALA A 518 5.13 -2.64 32.35
C ALA A 518 6.35 -1.85 31.86
N ILE A 519 6.37 -0.53 32.10
CA ILE A 519 7.47 0.33 31.67
C ILE A 519 8.43 0.57 32.83
N ASN A 520 9.72 0.37 32.61
CA ASN A 520 10.75 0.73 33.57
C ASN A 520 10.88 2.25 33.70
N PRO A 521 10.86 2.82 34.92
CA PRO A 521 11.01 4.26 35.12
C PRO A 521 12.31 4.86 34.55
N ALA A 522 13.36 4.06 34.36
CA ALA A 522 14.60 4.48 33.73
C ALA A 522 14.42 4.94 32.27
N TRP A 523 13.37 4.49 31.57
CA TRP A 523 13.05 5.03 30.23
C TRP A 523 12.60 6.49 30.29
N THR A 524 11.98 6.93 31.39
CA THR A 524 11.66 8.34 31.60
C THR A 524 12.90 9.14 31.95
N LEU A 525 13.83 8.60 32.75
CA LEU A 525 15.14 9.24 32.97
C LEU A 525 15.88 9.45 31.64
N ALA A 526 15.88 8.43 30.77
CA ALA A 526 16.45 8.52 29.44
C ALA A 526 15.75 9.58 28.58
N ALA A 527 14.41 9.66 28.62
CA ALA A 527 13.65 10.65 27.85
C ALA A 527 14.01 12.08 28.24
N TRP A 528 14.28 12.29 29.52
CA TRP A 528 14.75 13.57 30.06
C TRP A 528 16.27 13.77 29.95
N SER A 529 17.03 12.77 29.51
CA SER A 529 18.50 12.76 29.51
C SER A 529 19.08 13.17 30.86
N VAL A 530 18.59 12.56 31.93
CA VAL A 530 19.00 12.86 33.30
C VAL A 530 19.42 11.59 34.02
N GLY A 531 20.31 11.72 35.00
CA GLY A 531 20.64 10.61 35.90
C GLY A 531 19.63 10.44 37.03
N GLU A 532 19.58 9.26 37.61
CA GLU A 532 18.84 9.02 38.85
C GLU A 532 19.31 9.99 39.96
N GLY A 533 18.37 10.71 40.57
CA GLY A 533 18.65 11.77 41.54
C GLY A 533 19.32 13.02 40.97
N GLY A 534 19.46 13.13 39.64
CA GLY A 534 20.10 14.25 38.96
C GLY A 534 19.25 15.52 38.89
N SER A 535 19.77 16.54 38.22
CA SER A 535 19.06 17.79 37.94
C SER A 535 18.91 18.08 36.44
N VAL A 536 17.76 18.62 36.06
CA VAL A 536 17.45 19.11 34.72
C VAL A 536 17.51 20.64 34.74
N PRO A 537 18.28 21.27 33.84
CA PRO A 537 18.39 22.73 33.79
C PRO A 537 17.05 23.42 33.57
N ALA A 538 16.83 24.49 34.33
CA ALA A 538 15.61 25.30 34.29
C ALA A 538 15.30 25.88 32.90
N ARG A 539 16.31 26.00 32.02
CA ARG A 539 16.24 26.65 30.70
C ARG A 539 15.70 25.75 29.58
N ARG A 540 15.59 24.44 29.82
CA ARG A 540 15.01 23.52 28.82
C ARG A 540 13.54 23.86 28.59
N THR A 541 13.06 23.67 27.36
CA THR A 541 11.70 24.10 26.99
C THR A 541 10.64 23.34 27.77
N THR A 542 10.72 22.01 27.81
CA THR A 542 9.77 21.16 28.55
C THR A 542 9.86 21.43 30.06
N ALA A 543 11.07 21.66 30.59
CA ALA A 543 11.28 22.04 31.99
C ALA A 543 10.66 23.41 32.33
N THR A 544 10.83 24.39 31.45
CA THR A 544 10.26 25.73 31.60
C THR A 544 8.74 25.69 31.58
N MET A 545 8.15 24.94 30.64
CA MET A 545 6.69 24.75 30.58
C MET A 545 6.16 24.13 31.86
N LEU A 546 6.74 23.01 32.31
CA LEU A 546 6.31 22.35 33.55
C LEU A 546 6.41 23.27 34.78
N ARG A 547 7.51 24.01 34.90
CA ARG A 547 7.69 24.99 35.98
C ARG A 547 6.65 26.09 35.94
N ARG A 548 6.38 26.68 34.78
CA ARG A 548 5.37 27.74 34.63
C ARG A 548 3.98 27.23 35.02
N ILE A 549 3.63 26.01 34.64
CA ILE A 549 2.35 25.38 35.03
C ILE A 549 2.27 25.24 36.56
N LEU A 550 3.30 24.68 37.19
CA LEU A 550 3.30 24.47 38.65
C LEU A 550 3.26 25.79 39.44
N LEU A 551 3.94 26.83 38.96
CA LEU A 551 3.87 28.16 39.57
C LEU A 551 2.49 28.80 39.37
N ALA A 552 1.88 28.63 38.20
CA ALA A 552 0.53 29.11 37.93
C ALA A 552 -0.51 28.43 38.85
N LEU A 553 -0.36 27.13 39.09
CA LEU A 553 -1.18 26.37 40.03
C LEU A 553 -0.95 26.82 41.48
N ASN A 554 0.29 27.14 41.83
CA ASN A 554 0.64 27.68 43.15
C ASN A 554 0.02 29.07 43.39
N ASP A 555 0.05 29.94 42.38
CA ASP A 555 -0.50 31.29 42.45
C ASP A 555 -2.05 31.31 42.27
N LEU A 556 -2.72 30.14 42.27
CA LEU A 556 -4.17 29.95 42.08
C LEU A 556 -4.74 30.63 40.81
N THR A 557 -3.89 30.81 39.79
CA THR A 557 -4.32 31.36 38.50
C THR A 557 -5.13 30.34 37.70
N THR A 558 -5.98 30.80 36.77
CA THR A 558 -6.94 29.96 36.05
C THR A 558 -6.27 28.86 35.23
N TYR A 559 -6.51 27.60 35.63
CA TYR A 559 -6.06 26.35 35.00
C TYR A 559 -6.25 26.31 33.46
N TYR A 560 -7.31 26.91 32.95
CA TYR A 560 -7.66 26.89 31.53
C TYR A 560 -6.59 27.49 30.60
N ASP A 561 -5.73 28.38 31.11
CA ASP A 561 -4.71 29.04 30.29
C ASP A 561 -3.53 28.11 29.93
N PHE A 562 -3.42 26.94 30.58
CA PHE A 562 -2.26 26.04 30.45
C PHE A 562 -2.61 24.62 30.00
N GLU A 563 -3.86 24.35 29.59
CA GLU A 563 -4.32 23.00 29.23
C GLU A 563 -3.45 22.36 28.12
N PHE A 564 -3.07 23.13 27.10
CA PHE A 564 -2.23 22.63 26.01
C PHE A 564 -0.78 22.35 26.44
N GLU A 565 -0.19 23.24 27.24
CA GLU A 565 1.18 23.06 27.74
C GLU A 565 1.26 21.85 28.67
N LEU A 566 0.25 21.67 29.53
CA LEU A 566 0.15 20.52 30.42
C LEU A 566 0.04 19.22 29.64
N ASN A 567 -0.88 19.15 28.68
CA ASN A 567 -1.04 18.00 27.81
C ASN A 567 0.25 17.72 27.03
N ALA A 568 0.94 18.75 26.53
CA ALA A 568 2.21 18.58 25.83
C ALA A 568 3.27 17.94 26.74
N VAL A 569 3.48 18.50 27.94
CA VAL A 569 4.50 17.98 28.88
C VAL A 569 4.17 16.55 29.32
N ALA A 570 2.91 16.27 29.64
CA ALA A 570 2.48 14.95 30.10
C ALA A 570 2.57 13.88 29.00
N GLN A 571 1.97 14.17 27.84
CA GLN A 571 1.85 13.21 26.75
C GLN A 571 3.17 13.02 26.03
N VAL A 572 3.88 14.09 25.68
CA VAL A 572 5.11 13.99 24.89
C VAL A 572 6.23 13.33 25.69
N THR A 573 6.31 13.55 27.00
CA THR A 573 7.27 12.81 27.85
C THR A 573 7.00 11.30 27.80
N THR A 574 5.72 10.92 27.85
CA THR A 574 5.29 9.52 27.75
C THR A 574 5.62 8.95 26.36
N PHE A 575 5.28 9.68 25.29
CA PHE A 575 5.55 9.25 23.92
C PHE A 575 7.04 9.14 23.64
N GLN A 576 7.85 10.09 24.10
CA GLN A 576 9.30 10.05 23.98
C GLN A 576 9.84 8.80 24.67
N SER A 577 9.43 8.54 25.92
CA SER A 577 9.87 7.37 26.68
C SER A 577 9.55 6.07 25.93
N LEU A 578 8.30 5.91 25.44
CA LEU A 578 7.87 4.71 24.71
C LEU A 578 8.59 4.56 23.36
N SER A 579 8.77 5.66 22.61
CA SER A 579 9.37 5.62 21.28
C SER A 579 10.82 5.11 21.27
N MET A 580 11.55 5.30 22.38
CA MET A 580 12.95 4.89 22.53
C MET A 580 13.11 3.45 23.01
N ILE A 581 12.03 2.80 23.49
CA ILE A 581 12.11 1.42 23.97
C ILE A 581 12.55 0.54 22.81
N GLU A 582 13.65 -0.16 23.05
CA GLU A 582 14.29 -1.01 22.05
C GLU A 582 13.64 -2.40 21.99
N TYR A 583 13.76 -3.04 20.82
CA TYR A 583 13.36 -4.43 20.62
C TYR A 583 14.51 -5.27 20.10
N GLY A 584 14.51 -6.53 20.50
CA GLY A 584 15.42 -7.54 20.00
C GLY A 584 14.78 -8.41 18.92
N THR A 585 15.59 -8.84 17.97
CA THR A 585 15.22 -9.83 16.97
C THR A 585 16.15 -11.03 17.05
N ASN A 586 15.60 -12.21 16.81
CA ASN A 586 16.37 -13.42 16.58
C ASN A 586 16.51 -13.67 15.09
N ALA A 587 17.65 -14.23 14.67
CA ALA A 587 17.87 -14.60 13.28
C ALA A 587 16.79 -15.60 12.82
N SER A 588 15.99 -15.19 11.84
CA SER A 588 15.09 -16.08 11.11
C SER A 588 15.86 -16.70 9.94
N LYS A 589 15.63 -17.99 9.65
CA LYS A 589 16.13 -18.56 8.38
C LYS A 589 15.34 -17.93 7.24
N ALA A 590 16.03 -17.49 6.19
CA ALA A 590 15.41 -17.07 4.93
C ALA A 590 14.38 -18.13 4.48
N ARG A 591 13.11 -17.76 4.50
CA ARG A 591 11.99 -18.63 4.14
C ARG A 591 11.25 -18.02 2.96
N SER A 592 10.70 -18.89 2.12
CA SER A 592 9.90 -18.50 0.95
C SER A 592 8.73 -17.59 1.35
N PRO A 593 8.36 -16.59 0.52
CA PRO A 593 7.37 -15.56 0.85
C PRO A 593 5.98 -16.13 1.19
N ALA A 594 5.55 -17.20 0.51
CA ALA A 594 4.27 -17.87 0.79
C ALA A 594 4.18 -18.52 2.19
N LYS A 595 5.32 -18.72 2.87
CA LYS A 595 5.36 -19.19 4.27
C LYS A 595 5.40 -18.04 5.27
N LEU A 596 5.91 -16.87 4.89
CA LEU A 596 5.97 -15.69 5.75
C LEU A 596 4.57 -15.19 6.11
N ASP A 597 3.67 -15.08 5.12
CA ASP A 597 2.30 -14.60 5.36
C ASP A 597 1.47 -15.55 6.23
N ARG A 598 1.78 -16.85 6.23
CA ARG A 598 1.10 -17.84 7.09
C ARG A 598 1.62 -17.85 8.53
N GLU A 599 2.88 -17.46 8.76
CA GLU A 599 3.50 -17.51 10.09
C GLU A 599 3.06 -16.34 10.98
N PHE A 600 2.70 -15.19 10.40
CA PHE A 600 2.08 -14.07 11.13
C PHE A 600 0.79 -14.49 11.87
N VAL A 601 0.08 -15.49 11.36
CA VAL A 601 -1.17 -16.01 11.96
C VAL A 601 -0.91 -17.00 13.09
N HIS A 602 0.29 -17.60 13.17
CA HIS A 602 0.55 -18.73 14.07
C HIS A 602 1.23 -18.36 15.40
N ASP A 603 1.90 -17.21 15.50
CA ASP A 603 2.55 -16.74 16.74
C ASP A 603 2.45 -15.20 16.87
N PRO A 604 1.32 -14.67 17.36
CA PRO A 604 1.10 -13.22 17.47
C PRO A 604 2.02 -12.55 18.51
N SER A 605 2.66 -13.34 19.40
CA SER A 605 3.59 -12.83 20.41
C SER A 605 4.99 -12.60 19.87
N HIS A 606 5.38 -13.34 18.81
CA HIS A 606 6.70 -13.25 18.20
C HIS A 606 6.59 -13.23 16.67
N PRO A 607 6.00 -12.19 16.07
CA PRO A 607 5.84 -12.14 14.62
C PRO A 607 7.18 -12.05 13.91
N VAL A 608 7.22 -12.56 12.68
CA VAL A 608 8.35 -12.35 11.78
C VAL A 608 8.28 -10.92 11.24
N LEU A 609 9.32 -10.14 11.52
CA LEU A 609 9.44 -8.78 10.99
C LEU A 609 9.88 -8.85 9.53
N THR A 610 9.31 -7.96 8.73
CA THR A 610 9.48 -7.96 7.28
C THR A 610 9.81 -6.57 6.76
N ARG A 611 10.60 -6.53 5.70
CA ARG A 611 10.79 -5.35 4.85
C ARG A 611 10.40 -5.69 3.42
N ASN A 612 9.71 -4.78 2.77
CA ASN A 612 9.34 -4.84 1.37
C ASN A 612 9.25 -3.40 0.84
N ALA A 613 8.88 -3.27 -0.43
CA ALA A 613 8.62 -1.98 -1.04
C ALA A 613 7.58 -2.12 -2.14
N ASN A 614 6.76 -1.07 -2.32
CA ASN A 614 5.96 -0.88 -3.51
C ASN A 614 6.77 -0.05 -4.49
N ILE A 615 6.95 -0.58 -5.70
CA ILE A 615 7.64 0.12 -6.78
C ILE A 615 6.67 0.47 -7.90
N TYR A 616 6.76 1.69 -8.42
CA TYR A 616 6.02 2.12 -9.60
C TYR A 616 6.92 1.96 -10.83
N VAL A 617 6.62 0.99 -11.69
CA VAL A 617 7.48 0.60 -12.81
C VAL A 617 6.68 0.17 -14.04
N TRP A 618 7.32 0.30 -15.21
CA TRP A 618 6.91 -0.40 -16.43
C TRP A 618 7.29 -1.87 -16.32
N ALA A 619 6.28 -2.73 -16.28
CA ALA A 619 6.47 -4.17 -16.13
C ALA A 619 5.47 -4.96 -16.96
N TYR A 620 5.94 -6.08 -17.51
CA TYR A 620 5.07 -7.10 -18.11
C TYR A 620 4.51 -7.99 -16.99
N GLY A 621 3.19 -8.12 -16.91
CA GLY A 621 2.52 -8.88 -15.86
C GLY A 621 1.41 -9.79 -16.40
N ILE A 622 1.46 -11.07 -16.03
CA ILE A 622 0.45 -12.09 -16.36
C ILE A 622 -0.69 -12.17 -15.33
N THR A 623 -0.70 -11.28 -14.34
CA THR A 623 -1.66 -11.32 -13.23
C THR A 623 -3.07 -10.89 -13.65
N THR A 624 -3.20 -10.24 -14.80
CA THR A 624 -4.49 -9.77 -15.32
C THR A 624 -5.12 -10.79 -16.28
N ARG A 625 -6.45 -10.90 -16.27
CA ARG A 625 -7.20 -11.76 -17.21
C ARG A 625 -6.90 -11.45 -18.68
N THR A 626 -6.57 -10.19 -18.97
CA THR A 626 -6.15 -9.72 -20.30
C THR A 626 -4.80 -10.27 -20.72
N ALA A 627 -3.86 -10.46 -19.80
CA ALA A 627 -2.56 -11.04 -20.11
C ALA A 627 -2.64 -12.55 -20.42
N TYR A 628 -3.50 -13.31 -19.73
CA TYR A 628 -3.79 -14.70 -20.08
C TYR A 628 -4.38 -14.82 -21.49
N MET A 629 -5.36 -13.98 -21.82
CA MET A 629 -5.91 -13.91 -23.17
C MET A 629 -4.83 -13.55 -24.20
N GLY A 630 -3.94 -12.61 -23.87
CA GLY A 630 -2.78 -12.27 -24.69
C GLY A 630 -1.88 -13.47 -24.99
N VAL A 631 -1.47 -14.22 -23.97
CA VAL A 631 -0.64 -15.42 -24.12
C VAL A 631 -1.32 -16.47 -25.01
N VAL A 632 -2.62 -16.71 -24.80
CA VAL A 632 -3.40 -17.67 -25.61
C VAL A 632 -3.46 -17.22 -27.07
N VAL A 633 -3.77 -15.94 -27.32
CA VAL A 633 -3.80 -15.36 -28.67
C VAL A 633 -2.43 -15.44 -29.34
N THR A 634 -1.36 -15.19 -28.60
CA THR A 634 0.02 -15.31 -29.10
C THR A 634 0.35 -16.75 -29.53
N ILE A 635 0.02 -17.75 -28.70
CA ILE A 635 0.23 -19.17 -29.04
C ILE A 635 -0.57 -19.55 -30.29
N LEU A 636 -1.83 -19.11 -30.37
CA LEU A 636 -2.66 -19.33 -31.56
C LEU A 636 -2.08 -18.67 -32.82
N GLY A 637 -1.53 -17.46 -32.69
CA GLY A 637 -0.84 -16.76 -33.77
C GLY A 637 0.39 -17.52 -34.28
N ILE A 638 1.20 -18.08 -33.38
CA ILE A 638 2.34 -18.95 -33.74
C ILE A 638 1.85 -20.18 -34.51
N CYS A 639 0.78 -20.85 -34.04
CA CYS A 639 0.18 -21.99 -34.73
C CYS A 639 -0.32 -21.63 -36.14
N VAL A 640 -0.93 -20.46 -36.31
CA VAL A 640 -1.39 -19.94 -37.62
C VAL A 640 -0.21 -19.78 -38.58
N VAL A 641 0.88 -19.16 -38.13
CA VAL A 641 2.08 -18.95 -38.95
C VAL A 641 2.73 -20.28 -39.33
N LEU A 642 2.86 -21.21 -38.40
CA LEU A 642 3.43 -22.54 -38.66
C LEU A 642 2.56 -23.34 -39.65
N THR A 643 1.24 -23.29 -39.47
CA THR A 643 0.30 -23.95 -40.40
C THR A 643 0.41 -23.35 -41.80
N GLN A 644 0.52 -22.02 -41.89
CA GLN A 644 0.69 -21.33 -43.16
C GLN A 644 2.01 -21.66 -43.85
N PHE A 645 3.07 -21.79 -43.07
CA PHE A 645 4.38 -22.21 -43.55
C PHE A 645 4.33 -23.62 -44.14
N VAL A 646 3.76 -24.57 -43.41
CA VAL A 646 3.64 -25.97 -43.86
C VAL A 646 2.74 -26.07 -45.09
N LEU A 647 1.55 -25.47 -45.07
CA LEU A 647 0.63 -25.50 -46.20
C LEU A 647 1.21 -24.81 -47.44
N GLY A 648 1.91 -23.70 -47.28
CA GLY A 648 2.55 -23.01 -48.39
C GLY A 648 3.74 -23.75 -49.02
N LEU A 649 4.36 -24.68 -48.30
CA LEU A 649 5.39 -25.57 -48.84
C LEU A 649 4.79 -26.82 -49.50
N VAL A 650 3.68 -27.34 -48.96
CA VAL A 650 3.00 -28.55 -49.44
C VAL A 650 2.12 -28.25 -50.66
N ASP A 651 1.42 -27.12 -50.68
CA ASP A 651 0.50 -26.76 -51.76
C ASP A 651 1.27 -26.21 -52.97
N ARG A 652 1.71 -27.12 -53.83
CA ARG A 652 2.38 -26.83 -55.11
C ARG A 652 1.39 -26.63 -56.26
N ARG A 653 0.08 -26.54 -55.99
CA ARG A 653 -0.94 -26.48 -57.05
C ARG A 653 -0.85 -25.17 -57.83
N ARG A 654 -1.11 -25.26 -59.14
CA ARG A 654 -1.10 -24.12 -60.07
C ARG A 654 -2.27 -23.21 -59.72
N TYR A 655 -1.99 -21.93 -59.45
CA TYR A 655 -3.02 -20.92 -59.18
C TYR A 655 -4.04 -20.89 -60.32
N ARG A 656 -5.34 -20.93 -60.00
CA ARG A 656 -6.39 -20.45 -60.89
C ARG A 656 -6.44 -18.93 -60.77
N ASN A 657 -6.56 -18.23 -61.90
CA ASN A 657 -6.72 -16.77 -61.91
C ASN A 657 -7.97 -16.39 -61.09
N PRO A 658 -8.02 -15.33 -60.27
CA PRO A 658 -9.24 -14.90 -59.57
C PRO A 658 -10.49 -14.83 -60.46
N THR A 659 -10.33 -14.49 -61.74
CA THR A 659 -11.41 -14.56 -62.73
C THR A 659 -11.86 -15.99 -63.04
N GLN A 660 -10.94 -16.96 -63.10
CA GLN A 660 -11.26 -18.39 -63.23
C GLN A 660 -11.89 -18.96 -61.96
N LEU A 661 -11.57 -18.42 -60.79
CA LEU A 661 -12.23 -18.82 -59.54
C LEU A 661 -13.67 -18.29 -59.49
N LEU A 662 -13.88 -17.05 -59.94
CA LEU A 662 -15.21 -16.45 -60.07
C LEU A 662 -16.05 -17.18 -61.12
N VAL A 663 -15.46 -17.53 -62.28
CA VAL A 663 -16.12 -18.34 -63.32
C VAL A 663 -16.44 -19.74 -62.79
N ALA A 664 -15.51 -20.42 -62.11
CA ALA A 664 -15.78 -21.74 -61.52
C ALA A 664 -16.82 -21.72 -60.38
N ALA A 665 -16.90 -20.62 -59.62
CA ALA A 665 -17.93 -20.41 -58.60
C ALA A 665 -19.30 -20.09 -59.22
N LEU A 666 -19.33 -19.43 -60.38
CA LEU A 666 -20.56 -19.17 -61.16
C LEU A 666 -20.99 -20.38 -62.01
N GLU A 667 -20.06 -21.24 -62.43
CA GLU A 667 -20.30 -22.51 -63.14
C GLU A 667 -20.73 -23.65 -62.21
N HIS A 668 -20.70 -23.45 -60.88
CA HIS A 668 -21.15 -24.44 -59.93
C HIS A 668 -22.68 -24.56 -59.97
N ALA A 669 -23.18 -25.47 -60.82
CA ALA A 669 -24.56 -25.92 -60.76
C ALA A 669 -24.76 -26.73 -59.46
N PRO A 670 -25.79 -26.43 -58.65
CA PRO A 670 -26.01 -27.14 -57.40
C PRO A 670 -26.34 -28.62 -57.68
N ASP A 671 -25.42 -29.52 -57.34
CA ASP A 671 -25.61 -30.98 -57.46
C ASP A 671 -26.46 -31.48 -56.28
N ASN A 672 -27.80 -31.38 -56.41
CA ASN A 672 -28.79 -31.91 -55.45
C ASN A 672 -28.65 -31.41 -53.99
N GLU A 673 -27.84 -30.39 -53.71
CA GLU A 673 -27.58 -29.88 -52.35
C GLU A 673 -28.83 -29.25 -51.68
N PHE A 674 -29.86 -28.95 -52.47
CA PHE A 674 -31.13 -28.35 -52.04
C PHE A 674 -32.35 -29.29 -52.18
N ASN A 675 -32.18 -30.52 -52.67
CA ASN A 675 -33.30 -31.47 -52.78
C ASN A 675 -33.85 -31.82 -51.40
N GLY A 676 -35.10 -31.45 -51.14
CA GLY A 676 -35.80 -31.66 -49.86
C GLY A 676 -35.63 -30.56 -48.81
N LYS A 677 -34.97 -29.43 -49.15
CA LYS A 677 -34.75 -28.28 -48.24
C LYS A 677 -35.17 -26.94 -48.82
N GLU A 678 -36.15 -26.92 -49.72
CA GLU A 678 -36.65 -25.71 -50.39
C GLU A 678 -37.17 -24.63 -49.40
N CYS A 679 -37.63 -25.02 -48.21
CA CYS A 679 -38.03 -24.07 -47.16
C CYS A 679 -36.86 -23.50 -46.32
N GLU A 680 -35.65 -24.05 -46.43
CA GLU A 680 -34.46 -23.66 -45.65
C GLU A 680 -33.40 -22.89 -46.47
N GLU A 681 -33.61 -22.68 -47.77
CA GLU A 681 -32.70 -21.91 -48.65
C GLU A 681 -32.31 -20.55 -48.05
N ALA A 682 -33.28 -19.84 -47.48
CA ALA A 682 -33.06 -18.53 -46.85
C ALA A 682 -32.16 -18.61 -45.60
N GLY A 683 -32.20 -19.73 -44.88
CA GLY A 683 -31.39 -19.97 -43.69
C GLY A 683 -29.96 -20.40 -44.02
N MET A 684 -29.77 -21.19 -45.08
CA MET A 684 -28.45 -21.73 -45.44
C MET A 684 -27.61 -20.79 -46.31
N ALA A 685 -28.22 -19.99 -47.20
CA ALA A 685 -27.46 -19.08 -48.07
C ALA A 685 -27.19 -17.69 -47.45
N ARG A 686 -27.89 -17.32 -46.35
CA ARG A 686 -27.79 -16.00 -45.67
C ARG A 686 -27.78 -14.79 -46.62
N VAL A 687 -28.43 -14.88 -47.78
CA VAL A 687 -28.56 -13.76 -48.71
C VAL A 687 -29.76 -12.92 -48.29
N ARG A 688 -29.54 -11.63 -48.01
CA ARG A 688 -30.58 -10.68 -47.56
C ARG A 688 -31.70 -10.45 -48.59
N PHE A 689 -31.45 -10.79 -49.84
CA PHE A 689 -32.36 -10.57 -50.96
C PHE A 689 -32.33 -11.78 -51.87
N HIS A 690 -33.51 -12.21 -52.31
CA HIS A 690 -33.64 -13.17 -53.40
C HIS A 690 -34.29 -12.47 -54.60
N VAL A 691 -33.90 -12.91 -55.79
CA VAL A 691 -34.49 -12.43 -57.04
C VAL A 691 -35.46 -13.52 -57.51
N ARG A 692 -36.74 -13.17 -57.63
CA ARG A 692 -37.73 -14.03 -58.27
C ARG A 692 -38.03 -13.52 -59.66
N ASP A 693 -38.08 -14.44 -60.62
CA ASP A 693 -38.71 -14.19 -61.90
C ASP A 693 -40.23 -14.20 -61.72
N VAL A 694 -40.88 -13.14 -62.16
CA VAL A 694 -42.34 -13.04 -62.13
C VAL A 694 -42.85 -13.66 -63.42
N HIS A 695 -43.37 -14.89 -63.35
CA HIS A 695 -43.69 -15.75 -64.50
C HIS A 695 -44.79 -15.25 -65.46
N HIS A 696 -45.23 -13.99 -65.40
CA HIS A 696 -46.23 -13.45 -66.33
C HIS A 696 -45.82 -12.21 -67.13
N THR A 697 -44.55 -11.78 -67.11
CA THR A 697 -44.04 -10.81 -68.11
C THR A 697 -42.52 -10.94 -68.27
N ALA A 698 -42.04 -11.07 -69.51
CA ALA A 698 -40.61 -11.15 -69.79
C ALA A 698 -39.89 -9.84 -69.41
N GLY A 699 -38.82 -9.93 -68.63
CA GLY A 699 -37.85 -8.85 -68.41
C GLY A 699 -37.97 -8.04 -67.11
N LYS A 700 -38.72 -8.50 -66.08
CA LYS A 700 -38.75 -7.84 -64.76
C LYS A 700 -38.40 -8.79 -63.62
N PHE A 701 -37.22 -8.56 -63.03
CA PHE A 701 -36.77 -9.19 -61.79
C PHE A 701 -37.30 -8.41 -60.57
N ALA A 702 -37.89 -9.12 -59.60
CA ALA A 702 -38.31 -8.53 -58.33
C ALA A 702 -37.38 -8.97 -57.20
N PHE A 703 -36.90 -8.00 -56.40
CA PHE A 703 -36.07 -8.25 -55.23
C PHE A 703 -36.95 -8.39 -53.99
N GLY A 704 -37.02 -9.59 -53.41
CA GLY A 704 -37.73 -9.86 -52.16
C GLY A 704 -36.77 -9.99 -50.98
N ARG A 705 -37.06 -9.29 -49.87
CA ARG A 705 -36.30 -9.37 -48.61
C ARG A 705 -36.78 -10.59 -47.79
N ALA A 706 -35.87 -11.45 -47.37
CA ALA A 706 -36.21 -12.65 -46.60
C ALA A 706 -36.74 -12.26 -45.20
N GLY A 707 -37.96 -12.72 -44.88
CA GLY A 707 -38.62 -12.47 -43.59
C GLY A 707 -38.00 -13.29 -42.46
N VAL A 708 -37.78 -12.65 -41.31
CA VAL A 708 -37.33 -13.28 -40.07
C VAL A 708 -38.50 -14.09 -39.49
N GLY A 709 -38.44 -15.41 -39.63
CA GLY A 709 -39.37 -16.32 -38.95
C GLY A 709 -39.10 -16.33 -37.46
N GLY A 710 -39.96 -15.67 -36.68
CA GLY A 710 -40.03 -15.84 -35.23
C GLY A 710 -40.66 -17.18 -34.90
N THR A 711 -39.89 -18.09 -34.30
CA THR A 711 -40.44 -19.26 -33.62
C THR A 711 -40.90 -18.86 -32.23
N ALA A 712 -42.21 -18.93 -32.00
CA ALA A 712 -42.77 -18.97 -30.65
C ALA A 712 -42.41 -20.30 -29.98
N LYS A 713 -41.65 -20.21 -28.90
CA LYS A 713 -41.74 -21.07 -27.71
C LYS A 713 -41.50 -20.23 -26.49
#